data_AF-H2ZGV0-F1
#
_entry.id   AF-H2ZGV0-F1
#
_cell.length_a   1.000
_cell.length_b   1.000
_cell.length_c   1.000
_cell.angle_alpha   90.00
_cell.angle_beta   90.00
_cell.angle_gamma   90.00
#
_symmetry.space_group_name_H-M   'P 1'
#
loop_
_entity.id
_entity.type
_entity.pdbx_description
1 polymer ?
#
loop_
_entity_poly.entity_id
_entity_poly.type
_entity_poly.pdbx_seq_one_letter_code
_entity_poly.pdbx_strand_id
1 'polypeptide(L)'
;RECISIHVGQAGVQIGNACWELYCLEHGIQPDGQMPSDKTIGGGDDSFNTFFSETGAGKHVPRAVFVDLEPTVVDEVRTGTYRQLFHPEQLITGKEDAANNYARGHYTIGKEIVDLVLDRIRKLADQCTGLQGFLIFHSFGGGTGSGFASLLMERLSVDYGKKSKLEFAIYPSPQVSTAVVEPYNSILTTHTTLEHSDCAFMVDNEAIYDICRRNLDIERPTYTNLNRLIGQIVSSITASLRFDGALNVDLTEFQTNLVPYPRIHFPLVTYAPVISAEKAYHEQLSVAEITNACFEPANQMVKCDPRHGKYMACCMLYRGDLSSNMFCVVKIRPSKVGRAIILLFSPGLHFLLRTGYIRNKHFHQSKLKLKVVKCCVIITLYFTTYQQFCTKVIDTNYLPLFENYPKPIVDEFLSQYGKKGSFVRIRALLVSPSTFKTCRHRTTLRHSGFVTLISLKRSFKTAMNNFTSICPTSTTYHNKRNSHLLRSEFRQSWYCAFKFGIRFGAIIDNLSALEISRSLVPAICHVLVCSLAGLDDCYRLVAGNSRSNIVGLIFLFYLFDFQRECISIHVGQAGVQIGNACWELYCLEHGIQPDGQMPSDKTIGGGDDSFNTFFSETGAGKHVPRAVFVDLEPTVVDEVRTGTYRQLFHPEQLITGKEDAANNYARGHYTIGKEIVDLVLDRIRKLADQCTGLQGFLIFHSFGGGTGSGFASLLMERLSVDYGKKSKLEFAVYPAPQISTAVVEPYNSILTTHTTLEHSDCAFMVDNEAIYDICRRNLDIERPTYTNLNRIIGQIVSSITASLRFDGALNVDLTEFQTNLVPYPRIHFPLVTYAPVISAEKAYHEQLSVAEITNACFEPANQMVKCDPRHGKYMACCMLYRGDVVPKDVNAAIATIKTKRTIQFVDWCPTGFKVGINYQPPTVVPGGDLAKVQRAVCMLSNTTAIAEAWARLDHKFDLMYAKRAFVHWYVGEGMEEGEFSEAREDLAALEKDYEEVGVDSVEGEAEEAEDEY
;
A
#
# COMPACT_ATOMS: atom_id res chain seq x y z
N ARG A 1 -30.83 13.39 1.52
CA ARG A 1 -29.53 13.01 2.14
C ARG A 1 -29.55 13.45 3.60
N GLU A 2 -30.24 12.75 4.49
CA GLU A 2 -30.54 13.32 5.82
C GLU A 2 -29.52 12.90 6.88
N CYS A 3 -29.18 13.81 7.80
CA CYS A 3 -28.21 13.59 8.86
C CYS A 3 -28.81 14.00 10.21
N ILE A 4 -28.51 13.24 11.27
CA ILE A 4 -28.90 13.60 12.64
C ILE A 4 -27.67 14.06 13.40
N SER A 5 -27.76 15.25 14.02
CA SER A 5 -26.67 15.83 14.79
C SER A 5 -26.90 15.61 16.29
N ILE A 6 -25.93 15.00 16.98
CA ILE A 6 -26.01 14.67 18.40
C ILE A 6 -24.92 15.45 19.13
N HIS A 7 -25.31 16.30 20.08
CA HIS A 7 -24.42 17.16 20.86
C HIS A 7 -24.39 16.70 22.30
N VAL A 8 -23.24 16.22 22.77
CA VAL A 8 -23.11 15.55 24.07
C VAL A 8 -22.17 16.28 25.01
N GLY A 9 -22.67 16.58 26.21
CA GLY A 9 -21.95 17.24 27.30
C GLY A 9 -21.67 18.72 27.03
N GLN A 10 -21.15 19.40 28.06
CA GLN A 10 -20.90 20.85 28.05
C GLN A 10 -20.27 21.37 26.76
N ALA A 11 -19.17 20.76 26.33
CA ALA A 11 -18.42 21.22 25.18
C ALA A 11 -19.12 20.92 23.85
N GLY A 12 -19.77 19.74 23.72
CA GLY A 12 -20.55 19.39 22.55
C GLY A 12 -21.75 20.33 22.35
N VAL A 13 -22.49 20.62 23.42
CA VAL A 13 -23.65 21.53 23.41
C VAL A 13 -23.25 22.96 23.01
N GLN A 14 -22.16 23.48 23.59
CA GLN A 14 -21.69 24.83 23.28
C GLN A 14 -21.20 24.98 21.84
N ILE A 15 -20.50 23.97 21.30
CA ILE A 15 -20.11 23.95 19.87
C ILE A 15 -21.35 23.85 18.99
N GLY A 16 -22.29 22.97 19.34
CA GLY A 16 -23.53 22.80 18.60
C GLY A 16 -24.29 24.11 18.45
N ASN A 17 -24.44 24.87 19.55
CA ASN A 17 -25.10 26.17 19.52
C ASN A 17 -24.41 27.16 18.54
N ALA A 18 -23.07 27.21 18.54
CA ALA A 18 -22.31 28.04 17.61
C ALA A 18 -22.42 27.56 16.15
N CYS A 19 -22.48 26.24 15.91
CA CYS A 19 -22.64 25.67 14.57
C CYS A 19 -24.02 25.99 13.99
N TRP A 20 -25.09 25.82 14.78
CA TRP A 20 -26.46 26.06 14.31
C TRP A 20 -26.74 27.55 14.08
N GLU A 21 -26.15 28.45 14.87
CA GLU A 21 -26.17 29.89 14.59
C GLU A 21 -25.60 30.17 13.19
N LEU A 22 -24.47 29.57 12.83
CA LEU A 22 -23.87 29.73 11.50
C LEU A 22 -24.70 29.08 10.39
N TYR A 23 -25.27 27.90 10.62
CA TYR A 23 -26.14 27.25 9.64
C TYR A 23 -27.36 28.12 9.33
N CYS A 24 -28.01 28.66 10.35
CA CYS A 24 -29.14 29.57 10.17
C CYS A 24 -28.73 30.83 9.38
N LEU A 25 -27.61 31.45 9.71
CA LEU A 25 -27.11 32.63 9.00
C LEU A 25 -26.79 32.35 7.52
N GLU A 26 -26.19 31.20 7.22
CA GLU A 26 -25.81 30.83 5.85
C GLU A 26 -27.04 30.49 4.98
N HIS A 27 -28.04 29.84 5.55
CA HIS A 27 -29.30 29.53 4.87
C HIS A 27 -30.30 30.71 4.91
N GLY A 28 -30.04 31.75 5.71
CA GLY A 28 -30.91 32.91 5.87
C GLY A 28 -32.17 32.63 6.70
N ILE A 29 -32.12 31.63 7.59
CA ILE A 29 -33.21 31.25 8.49
C ILE A 29 -33.19 32.19 9.71
N GLN A 30 -34.35 32.77 10.03
CA GLN A 30 -34.51 33.63 11.20
C GLN A 30 -34.46 32.81 12.51
N PRO A 31 -34.16 33.43 13.66
CA PRO A 31 -34.06 32.72 14.94
C PRO A 31 -35.35 31.99 15.39
N ASP A 32 -36.50 32.37 14.82
CA ASP A 32 -37.80 31.73 15.04
C ASP A 32 -38.07 30.53 14.11
N GLY A 33 -37.14 30.22 13.20
CA GLY A 33 -37.22 29.13 12.23
C GLY A 33 -37.95 29.47 10.93
N GLN A 34 -38.29 30.75 10.69
CA GLN A 34 -38.93 31.20 9.44
C GLN A 34 -37.89 31.65 8.39
N MET A 35 -38.17 31.43 7.10
CA MET A 35 -37.38 31.99 6.01
C MET A 35 -38.02 33.29 5.47
N PRO A 36 -37.23 34.33 5.13
CA PRO A 36 -37.74 35.53 4.46
C PRO A 36 -38.37 35.20 3.11
N SER A 37 -39.55 35.76 2.84
CA SER A 37 -40.45 35.41 1.72
C SER A 37 -39.86 35.55 0.29
N ASP A 38 -38.78 36.31 0.11
CA ASP A 38 -38.17 36.59 -1.22
C ASP A 38 -37.17 35.52 -1.71
N LYS A 39 -36.95 34.43 -0.97
CA LYS A 39 -36.18 33.25 -1.43
C LYS A 39 -37.05 32.01 -1.67
N THR A 40 -38.33 32.21 -2.02
CA THR A 40 -39.17 31.12 -2.52
C THR A 40 -38.91 30.87 -4.00
N ILE A 41 -37.92 30.04 -4.31
CA ILE A 41 -37.79 29.38 -5.62
C ILE A 41 -37.39 27.93 -5.29
N GLY A 42 -38.25 26.94 -5.41
CA GLY A 42 -39.04 26.67 -6.62
C GLY A 42 -38.16 26.00 -7.69
N GLY A 43 -37.25 25.13 -7.26
CA GLY A 43 -36.45 24.18 -8.02
C GLY A 43 -35.83 23.24 -6.99
N GLY A 44 -35.88 21.93 -7.20
CA GLY A 44 -35.56 20.95 -6.17
C GLY A 44 -34.07 20.91 -5.83
N ASP A 45 -33.64 21.76 -4.90
CA ASP A 45 -32.37 21.58 -4.20
C ASP A 45 -32.64 20.69 -2.97
N ASP A 46 -32.50 19.38 -3.17
CA ASP A 46 -32.58 18.34 -2.12
C ASP A 46 -31.58 18.57 -0.95
N SER A 47 -30.66 19.52 -1.07
CA SER A 47 -29.60 19.81 -0.11
C SER A 47 -30.10 20.50 1.18
N PHE A 48 -31.27 21.14 1.15
CA PHE A 48 -31.82 21.87 2.28
C PHE A 48 -32.43 20.94 3.36
N ASN A 49 -33.06 19.84 2.93
CA ASN A 49 -33.68 18.86 3.80
C ASN A 49 -32.66 17.98 4.55
N THR A 50 -31.38 18.08 4.23
CA THR A 50 -30.29 17.30 4.84
C THR A 50 -30.23 17.47 6.37
N PHE A 51 -30.46 18.69 6.88
CA PHE A 51 -30.30 19.02 8.31
C PHE A 51 -31.56 19.58 8.97
N PHE A 52 -32.54 20.05 8.21
CA PHE A 52 -33.78 20.64 8.72
C PHE A 52 -34.98 19.76 8.37
N SER A 53 -35.95 19.68 9.27
CA SER A 53 -37.29 19.18 9.01
C SER A 53 -38.27 20.34 8.94
N GLU A 54 -39.12 20.36 7.92
CA GLU A 54 -40.19 21.36 7.81
C GLU A 54 -41.41 20.89 8.60
N THR A 55 -41.87 21.72 9.53
CA THR A 55 -43.13 21.50 10.24
C THR A 55 -44.29 21.99 9.39
N GLY A 56 -45.50 21.43 9.56
CA GLY A 56 -46.69 21.83 8.78
C GLY A 56 -47.12 23.30 8.91
N ALA A 57 -46.46 24.10 9.76
CA ALA A 57 -46.62 25.55 9.88
C ALA A 57 -45.59 26.36 9.05
N GLY A 58 -44.82 25.71 8.17
CA GLY A 58 -43.77 26.36 7.35
C GLY A 58 -42.53 26.78 8.14
N LYS A 59 -42.31 26.16 9.31
CA LYS A 59 -41.16 26.42 10.18
C LYS A 59 -40.16 25.29 10.07
N HIS A 60 -38.88 25.63 9.89
CA HIS A 60 -37.78 24.68 9.78
C HIS A 60 -37.17 24.41 11.15
N VAL A 61 -37.15 23.13 11.55
CA VAL A 61 -36.62 22.65 12.83
C VAL A 61 -35.38 21.80 12.57
N PRO A 62 -34.26 22.02 13.28
CA PRO A 62 -33.07 21.19 13.19
C PRO A 62 -33.32 19.71 13.54
N ARG A 63 -32.71 18.80 12.77
CA ARG A 63 -32.57 17.39 13.15
C ARG A 63 -31.40 17.21 14.12
N ALA A 64 -31.53 17.82 15.30
CA ALA A 64 -30.50 17.82 16.35
C ALA A 64 -31.02 17.30 17.68
N VAL A 65 -30.15 16.64 18.46
CA VAL A 65 -30.40 16.27 19.86
C VAL A 65 -29.27 16.84 20.70
N PHE A 66 -29.63 17.56 21.76
CA PHE A 66 -28.68 18.08 22.74
C PHE A 66 -28.85 17.34 24.05
N VAL A 67 -27.77 16.82 24.59
CA VAL A 67 -27.77 16.04 25.83
C VAL A 67 -26.66 16.51 26.74
N ASP A 68 -27.03 16.87 27.97
CA ASP A 68 -26.06 16.98 29.06
C ASP A 68 -26.65 16.40 30.35
N LEU A 69 -25.81 15.76 31.17
CA LEU A 69 -26.23 15.25 32.48
C LEU A 69 -26.42 16.40 33.47
N GLU A 70 -25.74 17.53 33.23
CA GLU A 70 -25.93 18.78 33.96
C GLU A 70 -26.84 19.75 33.17
N PRO A 71 -27.85 20.38 33.79
CA PRO A 71 -28.79 21.24 33.08
C PRO A 71 -28.22 22.58 32.59
N THR A 72 -27.07 23.02 33.11
CA THR A 72 -26.54 24.40 32.95
C THR A 72 -26.47 24.86 31.49
N VAL A 73 -25.76 24.13 30.63
CA VAL A 73 -25.56 24.54 29.22
C VAL A 73 -26.76 24.30 28.33
N VAL A 74 -27.59 23.31 28.63
CA VAL A 74 -28.80 23.05 27.83
C VAL A 74 -29.86 24.11 28.16
N ASP A 75 -29.92 24.59 29.40
CA ASP A 75 -30.77 25.72 29.80
C ASP A 75 -30.33 27.04 29.14
N GLU A 76 -29.03 27.23 28.88
CA GLU A 76 -28.54 28.35 28.06
C GLU A 76 -29.12 28.30 26.63
N VAL A 77 -29.21 27.11 26.01
CA VAL A 77 -29.86 26.93 24.70
C VAL A 77 -31.37 27.19 24.78
N ARG A 78 -32.03 26.77 25.87
CA ARG A 78 -33.47 27.02 26.11
C ARG A 78 -33.82 28.49 26.31
N THR A 79 -32.86 29.29 26.80
CA THR A 79 -33.05 30.72 27.09
C THR A 79 -32.41 31.64 26.04
N GLY A 80 -31.59 31.08 25.14
CA GLY A 80 -30.86 31.81 24.12
C GLY A 80 -31.71 32.34 22.96
N THR A 81 -31.04 33.03 22.04
CA THR A 81 -31.66 33.72 20.88
C THR A 81 -32.42 32.74 19.97
N TYR A 82 -31.88 31.54 19.77
CA TYR A 82 -32.44 30.48 18.93
C TYR A 82 -33.33 29.49 19.69
N ARG A 83 -33.82 29.84 20.89
CA ARG A 83 -34.66 28.94 21.71
C ARG A 83 -35.90 28.40 21.00
N GLN A 84 -36.44 29.16 20.04
CA GLN A 84 -37.63 28.78 19.29
C GLN A 84 -37.30 27.82 18.15
N LEU A 85 -36.03 27.69 17.75
CA LEU A 85 -35.60 26.86 16.65
C LEU A 85 -35.67 25.36 16.99
N PHE A 86 -35.22 24.99 18.18
CA PHE A 86 -35.12 23.59 18.62
C PHE A 86 -36.43 23.09 19.25
N HIS A 87 -36.74 21.81 19.01
CA HIS A 87 -37.89 21.21 19.67
C HIS A 87 -37.58 20.94 21.15
N PRO A 88 -38.45 21.30 22.12
CA PRO A 88 -38.15 21.12 23.54
C PRO A 88 -37.82 19.68 23.96
N GLU A 89 -38.38 18.68 23.26
CA GLU A 89 -38.09 17.26 23.52
C GLU A 89 -36.70 16.80 23.04
N GLN A 90 -36.04 17.58 22.17
CA GLN A 90 -34.67 17.31 21.69
C GLN A 90 -33.60 17.83 22.66
N LEU A 91 -33.99 18.64 23.65
CA LEU A 91 -33.11 19.21 24.67
C LEU A 91 -33.22 18.38 25.95
N ILE A 92 -32.29 17.46 26.17
CA ILE A 92 -32.34 16.47 27.26
C ILE A 92 -31.33 16.84 28.34
N THR A 93 -31.80 16.90 29.58
CA THR A 93 -30.99 17.24 30.76
C THR A 93 -31.10 16.16 31.83
N GLY A 94 -29.98 15.78 32.43
CA GLY A 94 -29.95 14.94 33.62
C GLY A 94 -30.29 15.69 34.91
N LYS A 95 -30.41 14.92 36.00
CA LYS A 95 -30.64 15.44 37.36
C LYS A 95 -29.34 15.55 38.17
N GLU A 96 -28.31 14.82 37.78
CA GLU A 96 -27.04 14.69 38.48
C GLU A 96 -25.85 14.87 37.53
N ASP A 97 -24.80 15.53 37.99
CA ASP A 97 -23.57 15.73 37.24
C ASP A 97 -22.62 14.51 37.29
N ALA A 98 -21.97 14.21 36.17
CA ALA A 98 -20.91 13.20 36.06
C ALA A 98 -19.57 13.63 36.71
N ALA A 99 -19.40 14.91 37.07
CA ALA A 99 -18.26 15.45 37.82
C ALA A 99 -16.89 15.06 37.23
N ASN A 100 -16.77 15.19 35.90
CA ASN A 100 -15.57 14.80 35.13
C ASN A 100 -15.14 13.33 35.28
N ASN A 101 -15.99 12.42 35.76
CA ASN A 101 -15.69 11.01 35.91
C ASN A 101 -16.32 10.18 34.80
N TYR A 102 -15.50 9.53 33.96
CA TYR A 102 -15.94 8.64 32.89
C TYR A 102 -16.91 7.55 33.39
N ALA A 103 -16.60 6.90 34.51
CA ALA A 103 -17.42 5.79 35.01
C ALA A 103 -18.82 6.22 35.44
N ARG A 104 -18.98 7.46 35.95
CA ARG A 104 -20.30 8.01 36.26
C ARG A 104 -21.11 8.30 35.00
N GLY A 105 -20.45 8.81 33.96
CA GLY A 105 -21.07 9.03 32.65
C GLY A 105 -21.44 7.73 31.94
N HIS A 106 -20.62 6.68 32.05
CA HIS A 106 -20.79 5.43 31.30
C HIS A 106 -21.64 4.37 32.02
N TYR A 107 -21.37 4.12 33.30
CA TYR A 107 -21.94 2.95 33.99
C TYR A 107 -23.09 3.28 34.95
N THR A 108 -23.19 4.52 35.43
CA THR A 108 -24.22 4.91 36.41
C THR A 108 -25.24 5.90 35.85
N ILE A 109 -24.96 7.21 35.92
CA ILE A 109 -25.95 8.27 35.61
C ILE A 109 -26.33 8.22 34.13
N GLY A 110 -25.36 8.09 33.23
CA GLY A 110 -25.66 8.07 31.81
C GLY A 110 -26.50 6.87 31.39
N LYS A 111 -26.36 5.73 32.08
CA LYS A 111 -27.18 4.54 31.83
C LYS A 111 -28.67 4.76 32.16
N GLU A 112 -28.98 5.66 33.09
CA GLU A 112 -30.38 5.99 33.41
C GLU A 112 -31.06 6.83 32.32
N ILE A 113 -30.27 7.58 31.54
CA ILE A 113 -30.77 8.55 30.54
C ILE A 113 -30.62 8.05 29.10
N VAL A 114 -29.75 7.07 28.85
CA VAL A 114 -29.44 6.58 27.50
C VAL A 114 -30.68 6.11 26.73
N ASP A 115 -31.58 5.37 27.38
CA ASP A 115 -32.79 4.86 26.73
C ASP A 115 -33.72 5.98 26.28
N LEU A 116 -33.86 7.03 27.10
CA LEU A 116 -34.62 8.23 26.75
C LEU A 116 -34.01 8.95 25.54
N VAL A 117 -32.68 9.06 25.48
CA VAL A 117 -31.96 9.69 24.37
C VAL A 117 -32.11 8.88 23.08
N LEU A 118 -31.95 7.56 23.15
CA LEU A 118 -32.12 6.65 22.02
C LEU A 118 -33.55 6.72 21.47
N ASP A 119 -34.56 6.79 22.33
CA ASP A 119 -35.95 6.94 21.89
C ASP A 119 -36.20 8.27 21.15
N ARG A 120 -35.51 9.36 21.53
CA ARG A 120 -35.58 10.62 20.77
C ARG A 120 -34.86 10.53 19.43
N ILE A 121 -33.70 9.86 19.39
CA ILE A 121 -32.97 9.63 18.15
C ILE A 121 -33.78 8.76 17.19
N ARG A 122 -34.42 7.70 17.69
CA ARG A 122 -35.33 6.83 16.91
C ARG A 122 -36.46 7.62 16.29
N LYS A 123 -37.17 8.45 17.07
CA LYS A 123 -38.24 9.30 16.53
C LYS A 123 -37.77 10.25 15.43
N LEU A 124 -36.55 10.79 15.53
CA LEU A 124 -35.97 11.64 14.47
C LEU A 124 -35.53 10.84 13.25
N ALA A 125 -35.02 9.62 13.45
CA ALA A 125 -34.67 8.70 12.39
C ALA A 125 -35.90 8.22 11.62
N ASP A 126 -37.01 7.94 12.30
CA ASP A 126 -38.29 7.57 11.69
C ASP A 126 -38.89 8.72 10.86
N GLN A 127 -38.58 9.96 11.22
CA GLN A 127 -38.94 11.16 10.44
C GLN A 127 -38.00 11.40 9.25
N CYS A 128 -36.95 10.61 9.07
CA CYS A 128 -36.06 10.70 7.92
C CYS A 128 -36.54 9.74 6.82
N THR A 129 -36.63 10.24 5.59
CA THR A 129 -36.84 9.43 4.38
C THR A 129 -35.57 8.69 3.95
N GLY A 130 -34.38 9.23 4.30
CA GLY A 130 -33.10 8.68 3.87
C GLY A 130 -31.95 9.10 4.77
N LEU A 131 -31.90 8.53 5.98
CA LEU A 131 -30.83 8.78 6.95
C LEU A 131 -29.49 8.23 6.44
N GLN A 132 -28.52 9.12 6.21
CA GLN A 132 -27.14 8.79 5.83
C GLN A 132 -26.30 8.40 7.05
N GLY A 133 -26.43 9.13 8.16
CA GLY A 133 -25.59 8.91 9.33
C GLY A 133 -25.80 9.91 10.46
N PHE A 134 -24.94 9.78 11.48
CA PHE A 134 -24.94 10.59 12.69
C PHE A 134 -23.68 11.46 12.74
N LEU A 135 -23.86 12.74 13.09
CA LEU A 135 -22.77 13.66 13.43
C LEU A 135 -22.72 13.82 14.95
N ILE A 136 -21.67 13.33 15.59
CA ILE A 136 -21.55 13.28 17.05
C ILE A 136 -20.53 14.33 17.51
N PHE A 137 -20.96 15.27 18.35
CA PHE A 137 -20.13 16.34 18.91
C PHE A 137 -19.92 16.10 20.38
N HIS A 138 -18.67 15.88 20.79
CA HIS A 138 -18.35 15.57 22.19
C HIS A 138 -16.88 15.89 22.53
N SER A 139 -16.49 15.66 23.79
CA SER A 139 -15.13 15.89 24.28
C SER A 139 -14.52 14.62 24.86
N PHE A 140 -13.23 14.40 24.62
CA PHE A 140 -12.50 13.24 25.16
C PHE A 140 -12.18 13.39 26.66
N GLY A 141 -12.22 14.61 27.21
CA GLY A 141 -11.84 14.88 28.60
C GLY A 141 -12.99 14.91 29.61
N GLY A 142 -14.19 15.37 29.22
CA GLY A 142 -15.29 15.66 30.16
C GLY A 142 -16.07 14.42 30.58
N GLY A 143 -16.63 14.37 31.80
CA GLY A 143 -17.31 13.18 32.33
C GLY A 143 -18.53 12.74 31.49
N THR A 144 -19.41 13.67 31.14
CA THR A 144 -20.52 13.44 30.21
C THR A 144 -20.04 13.25 28.77
N GLY A 145 -19.18 14.14 28.28
CA GLY A 145 -18.71 14.13 26.90
C GLY A 145 -17.85 12.91 26.52
N SER A 146 -17.18 12.28 27.48
CA SER A 146 -16.38 11.08 27.29
C SER A 146 -17.21 9.84 27.62
N GLY A 147 -17.66 9.70 28.87
CA GLY A 147 -18.34 8.51 29.38
C GLY A 147 -19.71 8.27 28.77
N PHE A 148 -20.60 9.27 28.79
CA PHE A 148 -21.95 9.08 28.23
C PHE A 148 -21.93 9.01 26.70
N ALA A 149 -21.06 9.78 26.04
CA ALA A 149 -20.90 9.67 24.58
C ALA A 149 -20.42 8.27 24.17
N SER A 150 -19.46 7.69 24.91
CA SER A 150 -18.96 6.33 24.65
C SER A 150 -20.09 5.29 24.76
N LEU A 151 -20.90 5.36 25.83
CA LEU A 151 -22.08 4.50 25.99
C LEU A 151 -23.08 4.68 24.84
N LEU A 152 -23.34 5.93 24.44
CA LEU A 152 -24.27 6.24 23.36
C LEU A 152 -23.79 5.67 22.02
N MET A 153 -22.49 5.75 21.72
CA MET A 153 -21.89 5.21 20.50
C MET A 153 -21.96 3.69 20.43
N GLU A 154 -21.71 3.00 21.54
CA GLU A 154 -21.90 1.54 21.64
C GLU A 154 -23.35 1.17 21.27
N ARG A 155 -24.34 1.88 21.83
CA ARG A 155 -25.76 1.63 21.57
C ARG A 155 -26.18 2.00 20.15
N LEU A 156 -25.70 3.12 19.62
CA LEU A 156 -25.97 3.52 18.23
C LEU A 156 -25.32 2.56 17.22
N SER A 157 -24.22 1.90 17.58
CA SER A 157 -23.61 0.87 16.73
C SER A 157 -24.42 -0.41 16.70
N VAL A 158 -25.08 -0.75 17.81
CA VAL A 158 -26.01 -1.88 17.88
C VAL A 158 -27.29 -1.58 17.09
N ASP A 159 -27.92 -0.44 17.33
CA ASP A 159 -29.22 -0.10 16.72
C ASP A 159 -29.09 0.33 15.24
N TYR A 160 -27.98 0.98 14.88
CA TYR A 160 -27.74 1.55 13.55
C TYR A 160 -26.36 1.17 12.98
N GLY A 161 -26.01 -0.11 13.00
CA GLY A 161 -24.70 -0.62 12.57
C GLY A 161 -24.30 -0.29 11.12
N LYS A 162 -25.28 -0.10 10.22
CA LYS A 162 -25.03 0.24 8.81
C LYS A 162 -24.89 1.74 8.52
N LYS A 163 -25.14 2.62 9.51
CA LYS A 163 -25.16 4.08 9.32
C LYS A 163 -23.86 4.71 9.79
N SER A 164 -23.29 5.59 8.96
CA SER A 164 -22.01 6.24 9.23
C SER A 164 -22.06 7.12 10.47
N LYS A 165 -21.04 7.06 11.30
CA LYS A 165 -20.85 7.85 12.52
C LYS A 165 -19.61 8.71 12.36
N LEU A 166 -19.82 10.02 12.16
CA LEU A 166 -18.73 11.00 12.11
C LEU A 166 -18.65 11.77 13.42
N GLU A 167 -17.48 11.74 14.04
CA GLU A 167 -17.23 12.44 15.29
C GLU A 167 -16.53 13.79 15.06
N PHE A 168 -16.97 14.80 15.79
CA PHE A 168 -16.25 16.04 16.02
C PHE A 168 -15.83 16.06 17.49
N ALA A 169 -14.57 15.66 17.71
CA ALA A 169 -14.03 15.35 19.01
C ALA A 169 -13.08 16.45 19.49
N ILE A 170 -13.39 17.06 20.64
CA ILE A 170 -12.48 18.00 21.30
C ILE A 170 -11.48 17.23 22.15
N TYR A 171 -10.21 17.35 21.81
CA TYR A 171 -9.11 16.77 22.56
C TYR A 171 -8.64 17.72 23.67
N PRO A 172 -8.47 17.23 24.91
CA PRO A 172 -8.00 18.07 26.01
C PRO A 172 -6.52 18.43 25.86
N SER A 173 -6.16 19.63 26.32
CA SER A 173 -4.76 20.08 26.38
C SER A 173 -4.26 20.14 27.82
N PRO A 174 -3.00 19.74 28.10
CA PRO A 174 -2.38 19.87 29.42
C PRO A 174 -2.34 21.30 29.97
N GLN A 175 -2.35 22.33 29.11
CA GLN A 175 -2.26 23.73 29.52
C GLN A 175 -3.63 24.33 29.88
N VAL A 176 -4.70 23.73 29.37
CA VAL A 176 -6.09 24.23 29.49
C VAL A 176 -6.96 23.28 30.31
N SER A 177 -6.45 22.07 30.61
CA SER A 177 -7.12 21.03 31.40
C SER A 177 -7.59 21.56 32.76
N THR A 178 -8.84 21.26 33.10
CA THR A 178 -9.47 21.72 34.34
C THR A 178 -9.52 20.60 35.39
N ALA A 179 -9.44 19.34 34.97
CA ALA A 179 -9.53 18.19 35.85
C ALA A 179 -8.39 17.18 35.64
N VAL A 180 -7.85 16.68 36.76
CA VAL A 180 -6.72 15.72 36.80
C VAL A 180 -7.05 14.38 36.14
N VAL A 181 -8.34 14.04 36.02
CA VAL A 181 -8.84 12.77 35.46
C VAL A 181 -9.04 12.79 33.94
N GLU A 182 -8.95 13.95 33.29
CA GLU A 182 -9.14 14.09 31.84
C GLU A 182 -8.25 13.14 30.99
N PRO A 183 -6.97 12.86 31.34
CA PRO A 183 -6.16 11.89 30.60
C PRO A 183 -6.72 10.47 30.65
N TYR A 184 -7.28 10.05 31.80
CA TYR A 184 -7.88 8.71 31.93
C TYR A 184 -9.14 8.61 31.08
N ASN A 185 -9.99 9.63 31.13
CA ASN A 185 -11.20 9.72 30.32
C ASN A 185 -10.85 9.67 28.81
N SER A 186 -9.80 10.38 28.41
CA SER A 186 -9.37 10.44 27.00
C SER A 186 -8.93 9.09 26.47
N ILE A 187 -8.20 8.30 27.27
CA ILE A 187 -7.77 6.96 26.87
C ILE A 187 -8.97 6.04 26.70
N LEU A 188 -9.91 6.07 27.65
CA LEU A 188 -11.11 5.22 27.62
C LEU A 188 -12.01 5.58 26.44
N THR A 189 -12.25 6.86 26.19
CA THR A 189 -13.02 7.29 25.01
C THR A 189 -12.32 6.96 23.70
N THR A 190 -10.99 7.07 23.63
CA THR A 190 -10.25 6.66 22.42
C THR A 190 -10.46 5.18 22.11
N HIS A 191 -10.55 4.32 23.12
CA HIS A 191 -10.86 2.89 22.92
C HIS A 191 -12.23 2.70 22.26
N THR A 192 -13.27 3.37 22.78
CA THR A 192 -14.62 3.25 22.23
C THR A 192 -14.73 3.87 20.83
N THR A 193 -14.14 5.04 20.60
CA THR A 193 -14.07 5.68 19.26
C THR A 193 -13.37 4.76 18.26
N LEU A 194 -12.29 4.06 18.66
CA LEU A 194 -11.59 3.11 17.79
C LEU A 194 -12.47 1.95 17.29
N GLU A 195 -13.46 1.54 18.06
CA GLU A 195 -14.34 0.40 17.77
C GLU A 195 -15.64 0.81 17.07
N HIS A 196 -16.17 1.99 17.38
CA HIS A 196 -17.54 2.38 17.01
C HIS A 196 -17.66 3.61 16.10
N SER A 197 -16.55 4.31 15.84
CA SER A 197 -16.51 5.47 14.95
C SER A 197 -16.04 5.11 13.55
N ASP A 198 -16.64 5.71 12.53
CA ASP A 198 -16.17 5.57 11.15
C ASP A 198 -15.06 6.58 10.81
N CYS A 199 -15.14 7.80 11.38
CA CYS A 199 -14.14 8.85 11.22
C CYS A 199 -14.30 9.93 12.29
N ALA A 200 -13.21 10.27 12.96
CA ALA A 200 -13.18 11.21 14.08
C ALA A 200 -12.30 12.44 13.75
N PHE A 201 -12.95 13.57 13.48
CA PHE A 201 -12.31 14.87 13.31
C PHE A 201 -11.88 15.41 14.66
N MET A 202 -10.58 15.32 14.94
CA MET A 202 -10.01 15.79 16.19
C MET A 202 -9.69 17.29 16.13
N VAL A 203 -10.02 17.99 17.22
CA VAL A 203 -9.74 19.41 17.38
C VAL A 203 -9.15 19.64 18.78
N ASP A 204 -7.98 20.27 18.84
CA ASP A 204 -7.23 20.49 20.09
C ASP A 204 -7.44 21.92 20.61
N ASN A 205 -7.87 22.03 21.87
CA ASN A 205 -8.07 23.32 22.53
C ASN A 205 -6.82 24.21 22.52
N GLU A 206 -5.61 23.64 22.64
CA GLU A 206 -4.37 24.43 22.63
C GLU A 206 -4.07 25.00 21.24
N ALA A 207 -4.26 24.19 20.20
CA ALA A 207 -4.00 24.61 18.82
C ALA A 207 -4.96 25.74 18.42
N ILE A 208 -6.25 25.61 18.73
CA ILE A 208 -7.24 26.65 18.45
C ILE A 208 -6.92 27.93 19.24
N TYR A 209 -6.54 27.81 20.51
CA TYR A 209 -6.16 28.95 21.34
C TYR A 209 -4.99 29.72 20.71
N ASP A 210 -3.95 29.01 20.27
CA ASP A 210 -2.78 29.61 19.61
C ASP A 210 -3.12 30.24 18.25
N ILE A 211 -4.05 29.65 17.50
CA ILE A 211 -4.52 30.20 16.21
C ILE A 211 -5.31 31.49 16.44
N CYS A 212 -6.25 31.50 17.39
CA CYS A 212 -7.00 32.70 17.75
C CYS A 212 -6.07 33.84 18.19
N ARG A 213 -5.02 33.51 18.95
CA ARG A 213 -4.07 34.51 19.42
C ARG A 213 -3.17 35.07 18.32
N ARG A 214 -2.70 34.21 17.40
CA ARG A 214 -1.76 34.63 16.34
C ARG A 214 -2.44 35.23 15.12
N ASN A 215 -3.57 34.66 14.68
CA ASN A 215 -4.17 34.99 13.40
C ASN A 215 -5.35 35.98 13.53
N LEU A 216 -6.07 35.92 14.66
CA LEU A 216 -7.21 36.82 14.94
C LEU A 216 -6.82 38.00 15.87
N ASP A 217 -5.56 38.10 16.26
CA ASP A 217 -5.00 39.14 17.16
C ASP A 217 -5.73 39.25 18.52
N ILE A 218 -6.31 38.15 19.02
CA ILE A 218 -7.00 38.10 20.31
C ILE A 218 -6.00 37.72 21.41
N GLU A 219 -5.63 38.67 22.28
CA GLU A 219 -4.57 38.45 23.29
C GLU A 219 -4.91 37.32 24.29
N ARG A 220 -6.19 37.19 24.68
CA ARG A 220 -6.70 36.14 25.57
C ARG A 220 -8.01 35.55 25.02
N PRO A 221 -7.93 34.56 24.12
CA PRO A 221 -9.11 33.89 23.58
C PRO A 221 -9.97 33.24 24.67
N THR A 222 -11.29 33.44 24.60
CA THR A 222 -12.28 32.79 25.47
C THR A 222 -12.83 31.52 24.82
N TYR A 223 -13.45 30.62 25.58
CA TYR A 223 -14.14 29.44 25.01
C TYR A 223 -15.19 29.81 23.96
N THR A 224 -15.85 30.97 24.10
CA THR A 224 -16.76 31.49 23.07
C THR A 224 -16.03 31.79 21.75
N ASN A 225 -14.80 32.32 21.80
CA ASN A 225 -14.00 32.55 20.59
C ASN A 225 -13.57 31.22 19.95
N LEU A 226 -13.16 30.24 20.77
CA LEU A 226 -12.78 28.91 20.32
C LEU A 226 -13.97 28.20 19.65
N ASN A 227 -15.13 28.16 20.32
CA ASN A 227 -16.34 27.50 19.81
C ASN A 227 -16.84 28.11 18.50
N ARG A 228 -16.70 29.44 18.32
CA ARG A 228 -17.02 30.11 17.03
C ARG A 228 -16.07 29.70 15.91
N LEU A 229 -14.77 29.56 16.18
CA LEU A 229 -13.82 29.08 15.19
C LEU A 229 -14.08 27.61 14.85
N ILE A 230 -14.40 26.76 15.83
CA ILE A 230 -14.84 25.37 15.59
C ILE A 230 -16.10 25.35 14.73
N GLY A 231 -17.07 26.22 15.00
CA GLY A 231 -18.28 26.35 14.19
C GLY A 231 -18.00 26.65 12.72
N GLN A 232 -17.03 27.54 12.42
CA GLN A 232 -16.61 27.83 11.04
C GLN A 232 -15.97 26.62 10.35
N ILE A 233 -15.18 25.84 11.10
CA ILE A 233 -14.53 24.62 10.60
C ILE A 233 -15.57 23.57 10.27
N VAL A 234 -16.47 23.28 11.22
CA VAL A 234 -17.56 22.32 11.05
C VAL A 234 -18.46 22.74 9.89
N SER A 235 -18.79 24.02 9.79
CA SER A 235 -19.56 24.57 8.67
C SER A 235 -18.90 24.33 7.32
N SER A 236 -17.57 24.44 7.24
CA SER A 236 -16.83 24.21 6.01
C SER A 236 -16.75 22.73 5.65
N ILE A 237 -16.62 21.84 6.65
CA ILE A 237 -16.63 20.38 6.44
C ILE A 237 -18.00 19.89 5.99
N THR A 238 -19.08 20.41 6.57
CA THR A 238 -20.46 20.03 6.23
C THR A 238 -21.02 20.79 5.03
N ALA A 239 -20.26 21.72 4.43
CA ALA A 239 -20.75 22.54 3.31
C ALA A 239 -21.15 21.67 2.11
N SER A 240 -20.42 20.59 1.81
CA SER A 240 -20.73 19.66 0.72
C SER A 240 -22.02 18.86 0.92
N LEU A 241 -22.51 18.80 2.16
CA LEU A 241 -23.77 18.14 2.51
C LEU A 241 -24.96 19.12 2.46
N ARG A 242 -24.69 20.42 2.62
CA ARG A 242 -25.71 21.49 2.75
C ARG A 242 -25.95 22.28 1.47
N PHE A 243 -24.94 22.39 0.61
CA PHE A 243 -24.99 23.17 -0.62
C PHE A 243 -24.58 22.33 -1.82
N ASP A 244 -25.21 22.59 -2.97
CA ASP A 244 -24.80 21.96 -4.22
C ASP A 244 -23.51 22.59 -4.76
N GLY A 245 -22.51 21.74 -4.96
CA GLY A 245 -21.21 22.09 -5.52
C GLY A 245 -20.90 21.28 -6.77
N ALA A 246 -19.93 21.75 -7.56
CA ALA A 246 -19.45 21.03 -8.76
C ALA A 246 -18.85 19.65 -8.44
N LEU A 247 -18.39 19.43 -7.20
CA LEU A 247 -17.85 18.19 -6.66
C LEU A 247 -18.28 18.09 -5.18
N ASN A 248 -19.36 17.35 -4.91
CA ASN A 248 -19.84 17.11 -3.55
C ASN A 248 -19.21 15.85 -2.94
N VAL A 249 -19.06 15.86 -1.62
CA VAL A 249 -18.58 14.74 -0.81
C VAL A 249 -19.68 14.35 0.17
N ASP A 250 -20.13 13.09 0.12
CA ASP A 250 -21.12 12.52 1.04
C ASP A 250 -20.48 11.97 2.33
N LEU A 251 -21.28 11.67 3.37
CA LEU A 251 -20.78 11.13 4.65
C LEU A 251 -19.96 9.85 4.49
N THR A 252 -20.39 8.95 3.62
CA THR A 252 -19.70 7.69 3.29
C THR A 252 -18.40 7.94 2.50
N GLU A 253 -18.35 9.04 1.74
CA GLU A 253 -17.15 9.43 0.99
C GLU A 253 -16.06 10.02 1.88
N PHE A 254 -16.41 10.63 3.01
CA PHE A 254 -15.42 10.99 4.02
C PHE A 254 -14.70 9.76 4.56
N GLN A 255 -15.45 8.71 4.91
CA GLN A 255 -14.89 7.44 5.37
C GLN A 255 -14.01 6.80 4.28
N THR A 256 -14.57 6.56 3.10
CA THR A 256 -13.84 5.83 2.02
C THR A 256 -12.62 6.58 1.49
N ASN A 257 -12.62 7.91 1.48
CA ASN A 257 -11.49 8.69 0.95
C ASN A 257 -10.44 9.04 1.99
N LEU A 258 -10.80 9.28 3.26
CA LEU A 258 -9.85 9.69 4.31
C LEU A 258 -9.33 8.55 5.16
N VAL A 259 -10.04 7.42 5.24
CA VAL A 259 -9.71 6.29 6.12
C VAL A 259 -9.17 5.12 5.28
N PRO A 260 -7.84 5.04 5.08
CA PRO A 260 -7.22 3.94 4.32
C PRO A 260 -7.24 2.60 5.09
N TYR A 261 -7.32 2.66 6.42
CA TYR A 261 -7.36 1.51 7.31
C TYR A 261 -8.37 1.75 8.42
N PRO A 262 -9.22 0.77 8.80
CA PRO A 262 -10.27 0.97 9.80
C PRO A 262 -9.78 1.51 11.16
N ARG A 263 -8.56 1.18 11.58
CA ARG A 263 -7.96 1.66 12.85
C ARG A 263 -7.31 3.05 12.77
N ILE A 264 -7.18 3.63 11.57
CA ILE A 264 -6.49 4.91 11.35
C ILE A 264 -7.50 5.92 10.78
N HIS A 265 -8.51 6.25 11.58
CA HIS A 265 -9.65 7.09 11.18
C HIS A 265 -9.68 8.48 11.85
N PHE A 266 -8.51 8.99 12.28
CA PHE A 266 -8.37 10.31 12.91
C PHE A 266 -7.72 11.32 11.94
N PRO A 267 -8.46 11.89 10.98
CA PRO A 267 -7.91 12.88 10.06
C PRO A 267 -7.55 14.20 10.78
N LEU A 268 -6.45 14.81 10.35
CA LEU A 268 -6.08 16.16 10.78
C LEU A 268 -6.96 17.20 10.07
N VAL A 269 -7.47 18.16 10.85
CA VAL A 269 -8.29 19.25 10.35
C VAL A 269 -7.46 20.53 10.22
N THR A 270 -7.65 21.25 9.12
CA THR A 270 -7.07 22.58 8.89
C THR A 270 -8.10 23.48 8.22
N TYR A 271 -8.08 24.76 8.57
CA TYR A 271 -8.92 25.77 7.96
C TYR A 271 -8.08 26.99 7.54
N ALA A 272 -8.30 27.46 6.32
CA ALA A 272 -7.66 28.65 5.79
C ALA A 272 -8.61 29.36 4.80
N PRO A 273 -8.59 30.71 4.73
CA PRO A 273 -7.79 31.60 5.56
C PRO A 273 -8.40 31.84 6.95
N VAL A 274 -7.55 31.94 7.98
CA VAL A 274 -7.94 32.46 9.30
C VAL A 274 -7.39 33.88 9.39
N ILE A 275 -8.24 34.88 9.19
CA ILE A 275 -7.87 36.29 9.18
C ILE A 275 -8.88 37.10 10.01
N SER A 276 -8.41 38.17 10.65
CA SER A 276 -9.29 39.10 11.34
C SER A 276 -10.15 39.88 10.36
N ALA A 277 -11.35 40.29 10.79
CA ALA A 277 -12.29 41.03 9.94
C ALA A 277 -11.69 42.33 9.37
N GLU A 278 -10.80 42.99 10.12
CA GLU A 278 -10.11 44.22 9.69
C GLU A 278 -9.11 43.96 8.55
N LYS A 279 -8.40 42.83 8.58
CA LYS A 279 -7.43 42.44 7.55
C LYS A 279 -8.11 41.92 6.28
N ALA A 280 -9.27 41.28 6.42
CA ALA A 280 -10.03 40.70 5.32
C ALA A 280 -10.45 41.71 4.24
N TYR A 281 -10.67 42.99 4.59
CA TYR A 281 -11.02 44.02 3.60
C TYR A 281 -9.85 44.45 2.70
N HIS A 282 -8.61 44.18 3.10
CA HIS A 282 -7.41 44.69 2.44
C HIS A 282 -6.58 43.60 1.73
N GLU A 283 -6.76 42.33 2.11
CA GLU A 283 -6.01 41.21 1.56
C GLU A 283 -6.90 40.33 0.67
N GLN A 284 -6.64 40.35 -0.65
CA GLN A 284 -7.19 39.37 -1.59
C GLN A 284 -6.21 38.19 -1.70
N LEU A 285 -6.58 37.04 -1.15
CA LEU A 285 -5.79 35.82 -1.22
C LEU A 285 -6.15 35.03 -2.48
N SER A 286 -5.13 34.57 -3.20
CA SER A 286 -5.31 33.63 -4.30
C SER A 286 -5.59 32.21 -3.80
N VAL A 287 -6.25 31.40 -4.62
CA VAL A 287 -6.51 29.98 -4.32
C VAL A 287 -5.21 29.25 -3.94
N ALA A 288 -4.12 29.52 -4.64
CA ALA A 288 -2.82 28.91 -4.36
C ALA A 288 -2.25 29.30 -2.99
N GLU A 289 -2.47 30.52 -2.52
CA GLU A 289 -2.04 30.96 -1.18
C GLU A 289 -2.86 30.28 -0.09
N ILE A 290 -4.18 30.17 -0.28
CA ILE A 290 -5.08 29.46 0.63
C ILE A 290 -4.70 27.98 0.73
N THR A 291 -4.47 27.31 -0.41
CA THR A 291 -4.06 25.91 -0.44
C THR A 291 -2.72 25.68 0.27
N ASN A 292 -1.75 26.57 0.09
CA ASN A 292 -0.47 26.48 0.79
C ASN A 292 -0.63 26.67 2.31
N ALA A 293 -1.46 27.62 2.72
CA ALA A 293 -1.74 27.89 4.12
C ALA A 293 -2.34 26.68 4.85
N CYS A 294 -3.09 25.81 4.15
CA CYS A 294 -3.63 24.57 4.72
C CYS A 294 -2.55 23.55 5.13
N PHE A 295 -1.33 23.64 4.59
CA PHE A 295 -0.23 22.74 4.97
C PHE A 295 0.72 23.37 5.99
N GLU A 296 0.48 24.61 6.40
CA GLU A 296 1.29 25.25 7.43
C GLU A 296 0.93 24.69 8.81
N PRO A 297 1.92 24.27 9.62
CA PRO A 297 1.66 23.79 10.99
C PRO A 297 0.99 24.84 11.88
N ALA A 298 1.19 26.11 11.53
CA ALA A 298 0.56 27.25 12.18
C ALA A 298 -0.97 27.20 12.13
N ASN A 299 -1.55 26.58 11.11
CA ASN A 299 -2.99 26.56 10.86
C ASN A 299 -3.64 25.19 11.18
N GLN A 300 -2.86 24.22 11.67
CA GLN A 300 -3.37 22.90 12.05
C GLN A 300 -4.20 23.00 13.32
N MET A 301 -5.37 22.37 13.32
CA MET A 301 -6.32 22.41 14.45
C MET A 301 -6.00 21.41 15.55
N VAL A 302 -4.99 20.57 15.34
CA VAL A 302 -4.40 19.69 16.34
C VAL A 302 -2.94 20.09 16.50
N LYS A 303 -2.43 20.12 17.74
CA LYS A 303 -1.04 20.48 18.03
C LYS A 303 -0.07 19.40 17.52
N CYS A 304 0.15 19.39 16.22
CA CYS A 304 1.06 18.49 15.54
C CYS A 304 1.78 19.25 14.41
N ASP A 305 3.02 18.89 14.12
CA ASP A 305 3.70 19.37 12.92
C ASP A 305 3.52 18.33 11.82
N PRO A 306 2.66 18.55 10.82
CA PRO A 306 2.43 17.59 9.74
C PRO A 306 3.69 17.33 8.91
N ARG A 307 4.71 18.20 8.97
CA ARG A 307 5.99 17.99 8.29
C ARG A 307 6.79 16.83 8.88
N HIS A 308 6.48 16.40 10.10
CA HIS A 308 7.07 15.20 10.70
C HIS A 308 6.40 13.90 10.22
N GLY A 309 5.21 13.98 9.63
CA GLY A 309 4.44 12.84 9.13
C GLY A 309 4.42 12.75 7.61
N LYS A 310 3.66 11.78 7.09
CA LYS A 310 3.34 11.65 5.66
C LYS A 310 1.82 11.66 5.51
N TYR A 311 1.31 12.47 4.60
CA TYR A 311 -0.11 12.46 4.25
C TYR A 311 -0.46 11.16 3.52
N MET A 312 -1.40 10.39 4.07
CA MET A 312 -1.91 9.15 3.48
C MET A 312 -3.06 9.43 2.52
N ALA A 313 -3.95 10.34 2.93
CA ALA A 313 -5.04 10.90 2.15
C ALA A 313 -5.20 12.39 2.49
N CYS A 314 -5.75 13.16 1.57
CA CYS A 314 -6.06 14.58 1.79
C CYS A 314 -7.34 14.92 1.04
N CYS A 315 -8.29 15.54 1.73
CA CYS A 315 -9.48 16.14 1.15
C CYS A 315 -9.40 17.66 1.34
N MET A 316 -9.64 18.42 0.27
CA MET A 316 -9.67 19.88 0.31
C MET A 316 -11.03 20.36 -0.15
N LEU A 317 -11.72 21.06 0.74
CA LEU A 317 -13.03 21.63 0.49
C LEU A 317 -12.84 23.13 0.25
N TYR A 318 -13.05 23.55 -1.01
CA TYR A 318 -12.97 24.96 -1.40
C TYR A 318 -14.38 25.54 -1.43
N ARG A 319 -14.55 26.72 -0.83
CA ARG A 319 -15.84 27.42 -0.74
C ARG A 319 -15.72 28.84 -1.30
N GLY A 320 -16.64 29.24 -2.19
CA GLY A 320 -16.71 30.57 -2.80
C GLY A 320 -16.73 30.56 -4.33
N ASP A 321 -16.80 31.75 -4.95
CA ASP A 321 -16.82 31.92 -6.40
C ASP A 321 -15.45 31.62 -7.04
N LEU A 322 -15.31 30.41 -7.58
CA LEU A 322 -14.06 29.90 -8.15
C LEU A 322 -14.21 29.64 -9.66
N SER A 323 -13.29 30.13 -10.50
CA SER A 323 -13.35 29.92 -11.95
C SER A 323 -13.04 28.46 -12.33
N SER A 324 -13.96 27.79 -13.04
CA SER A 324 -13.92 26.35 -13.38
C SER A 324 -12.72 25.89 -14.23
N ASN A 325 -11.98 26.79 -14.88
CA ASN A 325 -10.80 26.46 -15.69
C ASN A 325 -9.56 26.01 -14.87
N MET A 326 -9.69 25.88 -13.55
CA MET A 326 -8.57 25.66 -12.63
C MET A 326 -8.62 24.31 -11.89
N PHE A 327 -9.66 23.49 -12.09
CA PHE A 327 -9.82 22.24 -11.36
C PHE A 327 -9.16 21.07 -12.11
N CYS A 328 -7.98 20.66 -11.63
CA CYS A 328 -7.46 19.32 -11.85
C CYS A 328 -7.66 18.56 -10.54
N VAL A 329 -8.62 17.61 -10.51
CA VAL A 329 -8.77 16.70 -9.38
C VAL A 329 -7.54 15.80 -9.34
N VAL A 330 -6.61 16.07 -8.43
CA VAL A 330 -5.57 15.09 -8.09
C VAL A 330 -6.14 14.19 -7.00
N LYS A 331 -6.81 13.11 -7.41
CA LYS A 331 -7.14 12.00 -6.50
C LYS A 331 -5.81 11.30 -6.16
N ILE A 332 -5.15 11.71 -5.08
CA ILE A 332 -3.93 11.04 -4.59
C ILE A 332 -4.39 9.72 -3.97
N ARG A 333 -4.41 8.64 -4.74
CA ARG A 333 -4.34 7.29 -4.16
C ARG A 333 -2.90 7.08 -3.66
N PRO A 334 -2.69 6.47 -2.49
CA PRO A 334 -1.35 6.24 -1.97
C PRO A 334 -0.57 5.31 -2.90
N SER A 335 0.51 5.82 -3.50
CA SER A 335 1.57 4.97 -4.04
C SER A 335 2.37 4.38 -2.88
N LYS A 336 2.78 3.10 -2.97
CA LYS A 336 3.61 2.38 -1.97
C LYS A 336 4.92 3.06 -1.56
N VAL A 337 5.30 4.18 -2.17
CA VAL A 337 6.39 5.05 -1.71
C VAL A 337 5.77 6.28 -1.06
N GLY A 338 5.86 6.38 0.26
CA GLY A 338 5.33 7.52 1.03
C GLY A 338 6.01 8.85 0.69
N ARG A 339 5.63 9.46 -0.43
CA ARG A 339 5.81 10.88 -0.76
C ARG A 339 4.53 11.37 -1.42
N ALA A 340 3.74 12.16 -0.70
CA ALA A 340 2.73 13.00 -1.32
C ALA A 340 3.46 14.06 -2.16
N ILE A 341 3.29 14.03 -3.48
CA ILE A 341 3.76 15.09 -4.38
C ILE A 341 2.60 16.09 -4.51
N ILE A 342 2.69 17.22 -3.82
CA ILE A 342 1.80 18.38 -4.01
C ILE A 342 2.31 19.14 -5.24
N LEU A 343 1.61 19.06 -6.37
CA LEU A 343 1.85 19.91 -7.54
C LEU A 343 0.84 21.07 -7.54
N LEU A 344 1.25 22.23 -7.02
CA LEU A 344 0.51 23.48 -7.18
C LEU A 344 0.87 24.12 -8.53
N PHE A 345 -0.08 24.15 -9.47
CA PHE A 345 0.00 24.99 -10.65
C PHE A 345 -0.88 26.24 -10.46
N SER A 346 -0.25 27.42 -10.43
CA SER A 346 -0.97 28.70 -10.57
C SER A 346 -1.27 28.97 -12.07
N PRO A 347 -2.45 29.51 -12.44
CA PRO A 347 -2.85 29.75 -13.84
C PRO A 347 -2.09 30.87 -14.56
N GLY A 348 -1.28 31.65 -13.85
CA GLY A 348 -0.59 32.82 -14.41
C GLY A 348 0.43 32.51 -15.51
N LEU A 349 0.81 31.24 -15.70
CA LEU A 349 1.80 30.86 -16.72
C LEU A 349 1.19 30.53 -18.09
N HIS A 350 -0.14 30.39 -18.19
CA HIS A 350 -0.80 30.05 -19.47
C HIS A 350 -1.04 31.30 -20.35
N PHE A 351 -1.08 32.50 -19.78
CA PHE A 351 -1.28 33.75 -20.52
C PHE A 351 0.04 34.39 -21.01
N LEU A 352 1.13 34.26 -20.24
CA LEU A 352 2.45 34.83 -20.56
C LEU A 352 3.23 34.08 -21.65
N LEU A 353 2.79 32.89 -22.05
CA LEU A 353 3.40 32.10 -23.12
C LEU A 353 2.71 32.27 -24.50
N ARG A 354 1.58 32.99 -24.58
CA ARG A 354 0.85 33.23 -25.84
C ARG A 354 1.13 34.57 -26.51
N THR A 355 1.71 35.54 -25.81
CA THR A 355 2.01 36.87 -26.36
C THR A 355 3.50 37.17 -26.21
N GLY A 356 4.30 36.71 -27.17
CA GLY A 356 5.70 37.09 -27.23
C GLY A 356 5.85 38.54 -27.66
N TYR A 357 6.09 39.48 -26.73
CA TYR A 357 6.78 40.76 -26.98
C TYR A 357 7.34 41.28 -25.63
N ILE A 358 8.67 41.19 -25.42
CA ILE A 358 9.65 42.32 -25.33
C ILE A 358 9.33 43.29 -24.16
N ARG A 359 10.21 43.57 -23.18
CA ARG A 359 11.53 44.22 -23.30
C ARG A 359 12.24 44.23 -21.94
N ASN A 360 13.57 44.11 -21.98
CA ASN A 360 14.48 44.33 -20.87
C ASN A 360 14.19 45.61 -20.05
N LYS A 361 14.07 45.50 -18.72
CA LYS A 361 15.10 45.87 -17.73
C LYS A 361 14.56 45.69 -16.31
N HIS A 362 15.40 45.11 -15.43
CA HIS A 362 15.25 44.88 -13.97
C HIS A 362 14.36 43.74 -13.48
N PHE A 363 14.95 42.55 -13.30
CA PHE A 363 14.78 41.73 -12.08
C PHE A 363 15.95 40.71 -12.00
N HIS A 364 16.84 40.91 -11.03
CA HIS A 364 18.04 40.10 -10.78
C HIS A 364 17.75 39.18 -9.58
N GLN A 365 17.81 37.86 -9.77
CA GLN A 365 17.89 36.74 -8.78
C GLN A 365 16.82 35.67 -9.05
N SER A 366 17.19 34.59 -9.78
CA SER A 366 16.58 33.23 -9.75
C SER A 366 16.90 32.43 -11.03
N LYS A 367 18.19 32.28 -11.39
CA LYS A 367 18.62 31.62 -12.64
C LYS A 367 19.01 30.14 -12.54
N LEU A 368 18.79 29.45 -11.41
CA LEU A 368 19.16 28.02 -11.26
C LEU A 368 18.00 27.03 -11.09
N LYS A 369 16.79 27.45 -10.71
CA LYS A 369 15.62 26.54 -10.55
C LYS A 369 14.77 26.35 -11.82
N LEU A 370 15.00 27.14 -12.87
CA LEU A 370 14.14 27.17 -14.07
C LEU A 370 14.53 26.18 -15.19
N LYS A 371 15.68 25.49 -15.12
CA LYS A 371 16.13 24.54 -16.16
C LYS A 371 15.53 23.14 -16.03
N VAL A 372 15.25 22.67 -14.81
CA VAL A 372 14.62 21.35 -14.57
C VAL A 372 13.12 21.40 -14.84
N VAL A 373 12.47 22.52 -14.49
CA VAL A 373 11.04 22.76 -14.75
C VAL A 373 10.76 22.89 -16.26
N LYS A 374 11.68 23.45 -17.07
CA LYS A 374 11.53 23.53 -18.53
C LYS A 374 11.49 22.17 -19.22
N CYS A 375 12.26 21.16 -18.78
CA CYS A 375 12.22 19.83 -19.40
C CYS A 375 10.94 19.07 -19.05
N CYS A 376 10.50 19.12 -17.78
CA CYS A 376 9.26 18.45 -17.37
C CYS A 376 8.01 19.09 -17.99
N VAL A 377 7.95 20.43 -18.05
CA VAL A 377 6.80 21.14 -18.65
C VAL A 377 6.72 20.92 -20.16
N ILE A 378 7.85 20.78 -20.88
CA ILE A 378 7.85 20.44 -22.32
C ILE A 378 7.32 19.02 -22.55
N ILE A 379 7.65 18.06 -21.69
CA ILE A 379 7.21 16.66 -21.79
C ILE A 379 5.72 16.53 -21.45
N THR A 380 5.25 17.23 -20.42
CA THR A 380 3.84 17.19 -20.00
C THR A 380 2.92 17.97 -20.96
N LEU A 381 3.38 19.13 -21.49
CA LEU A 381 2.67 19.82 -22.56
C LEU A 381 2.68 18.99 -23.85
N TYR A 382 3.79 18.32 -24.21
CA TYR A 382 3.80 17.40 -25.36
C TYR A 382 2.73 16.32 -25.19
N PHE A 383 2.63 15.71 -24.01
CA PHE A 383 1.61 14.68 -23.74
C PHE A 383 0.18 15.22 -23.82
N THR A 384 -0.11 16.38 -23.23
CA THR A 384 -1.47 16.95 -23.23
C THR A 384 -1.87 17.55 -24.58
N THR A 385 -0.96 18.20 -25.32
CA THR A 385 -1.25 18.63 -26.70
C THR A 385 -1.35 17.45 -27.67
N TYR A 386 -0.58 16.36 -27.47
CA TYR A 386 -0.69 15.15 -28.28
C TYR A 386 -2.01 14.43 -28.01
N GLN A 387 -2.44 14.35 -26.75
CA GLN A 387 -3.70 13.72 -26.37
C GLN A 387 -4.93 14.49 -26.86
N GLN A 388 -4.88 15.83 -26.87
CA GLN A 388 -5.93 16.69 -27.46
C GLN A 388 -5.89 16.75 -29.00
N PHE A 389 -4.71 16.57 -29.63
CA PHE A 389 -4.59 16.47 -31.09
C PHE A 389 -5.10 15.12 -31.60
N CYS A 390 -4.84 14.03 -30.87
CA CYS A 390 -5.33 12.69 -31.20
C CYS A 390 -6.85 12.55 -31.04
N THR A 391 -7.51 13.31 -30.16
CA THR A 391 -8.98 13.28 -30.03
C THR A 391 -9.71 14.10 -31.10
N LYS A 392 -9.03 15.01 -31.81
CA LYS A 392 -9.62 15.84 -32.88
C LYS A 392 -9.27 15.43 -34.31
N VAL A 393 -8.36 14.48 -34.50
CA VAL A 393 -7.91 14.00 -35.83
C VAL A 393 -8.46 12.60 -36.18
N ILE A 394 -9.28 12.01 -35.29
CA ILE A 394 -10.00 10.75 -35.56
C ILE A 394 -11.25 10.99 -36.44
N ASP A 395 -11.65 12.23 -36.68
CA ASP A 395 -12.64 12.56 -37.71
C ASP A 395 -11.96 13.07 -38.99
N THR A 396 -12.04 12.27 -40.06
CA THR A 396 -11.81 12.52 -41.51
C THR A 396 -10.54 11.97 -42.21
N ASN A 397 -10.82 11.23 -43.30
CA ASN A 397 -9.99 10.32 -44.11
C ASN A 397 -8.99 10.98 -45.10
N TYR A 398 -7.90 10.25 -45.44
CA TYR A 398 -7.29 9.98 -46.78
C TYR A 398 -5.74 9.90 -46.82
N LEU A 399 -5.23 8.86 -47.50
CA LEU A 399 -3.85 8.49 -47.87
C LEU A 399 -3.43 9.14 -49.24
N PRO A 400 -2.25 8.84 -49.84
CA PRO A 400 -0.88 9.41 -49.71
C PRO A 400 -0.43 10.22 -50.97
N LEU A 401 0.84 10.72 -51.06
CA LEU A 401 1.72 10.76 -52.26
C LEU A 401 2.77 11.91 -52.29
N PHE A 402 4.02 11.48 -52.54
CA PHE A 402 5.15 12.11 -53.25
C PHE A 402 6.05 13.22 -52.66
N GLU A 403 7.30 12.80 -52.46
CA GLU A 403 8.56 13.53 -52.60
C GLU A 403 8.77 14.08 -54.04
N ASN A 404 9.29 15.31 -54.18
CA ASN A 404 10.45 15.68 -55.03
C ASN A 404 10.50 17.20 -55.39
N TYR A 405 11.66 17.82 -55.09
CA TYR A 405 12.26 19.01 -55.78
C TYR A 405 11.69 20.44 -55.50
N PRO A 406 12.46 21.54 -55.77
CA PRO A 406 12.80 22.58 -54.79
C PRO A 406 12.27 23.99 -55.15
N LYS A 407 12.44 24.96 -54.22
CA LYS A 407 12.21 26.43 -54.35
C LYS A 407 12.54 26.97 -55.76
N PRO A 408 11.78 27.91 -56.40
CA PRO A 408 11.33 29.18 -55.80
C PRO A 408 10.10 29.89 -56.49
N ILE A 409 8.91 29.98 -55.87
CA ILE A 409 7.85 30.96 -56.24
C ILE A 409 7.05 31.36 -55.00
N VAL A 410 7.69 32.00 -54.01
CA VAL A 410 6.98 32.59 -52.85
C VAL A 410 7.48 34.01 -52.52
N ASP A 411 8.42 34.54 -53.30
CA ASP A 411 8.71 36.00 -53.35
C ASP A 411 7.54 36.79 -53.96
N GLU A 412 6.49 36.11 -54.42
CA GLU A 412 5.20 36.72 -54.79
C GLU A 412 4.18 36.72 -53.63
N PHE A 413 4.45 36.00 -52.54
CA PHE A 413 3.54 35.86 -51.38
C PHE A 413 3.79 36.91 -50.28
N LEU A 414 4.89 37.66 -50.39
CA LEU A 414 5.31 38.67 -49.41
C LEU A 414 4.83 40.10 -49.73
N SER A 415 4.05 40.33 -50.80
CA SER A 415 3.78 41.71 -51.23
C SER A 415 2.41 42.29 -50.90
N GLN A 416 1.33 41.52 -50.79
CA GLN A 416 0.01 42.14 -50.66
C GLN A 416 -0.94 41.29 -49.82
N TYR A 417 -1.20 41.73 -48.59
CA TYR A 417 -2.47 41.58 -47.88
C TYR A 417 -3.37 40.40 -48.30
N GLY A 418 -3.46 39.38 -47.45
CA GLY A 418 -4.48 38.35 -47.67
C GLY A 418 -4.79 37.52 -46.44
N LYS A 419 -5.70 38.04 -45.59
CA LYS A 419 -6.66 37.29 -44.75
C LYS A 419 -6.16 36.05 -43.95
N LYS A 420 -6.29 36.15 -42.62
CA LYS A 420 -6.59 35.09 -41.63
C LYS A 420 -5.86 33.73 -41.73
N GLY A 421 -5.10 33.38 -40.68
CA GLY A 421 -5.09 32.01 -40.11
C GLY A 421 -3.83 31.14 -40.28
N SER A 422 -3.16 30.88 -39.14
CA SER A 422 -2.67 29.60 -38.58
C SER A 422 -1.71 28.61 -39.31
N PHE A 423 -0.80 28.03 -38.49
CA PHE A 423 -0.02 26.74 -38.55
C PHE A 423 1.47 26.69 -39.03
N VAL A 424 2.41 26.48 -38.05
CA VAL A 424 3.35 25.30 -37.82
C VAL A 424 4.33 24.89 -38.98
N ARG A 425 5.63 24.53 -38.86
CA ARG A 425 6.61 24.12 -37.81
C ARG A 425 8.08 24.16 -38.36
N ILE A 426 9.05 24.44 -37.47
CA ILE A 426 10.38 23.80 -37.24
C ILE A 426 11.36 23.47 -38.39
N ARG A 427 12.55 24.10 -38.37
CA ARG A 427 13.90 23.46 -38.39
C ARG A 427 15.01 24.50 -38.08
N ALA A 428 15.86 24.25 -37.08
CA ALA A 428 17.31 24.55 -37.03
C ALA A 428 17.86 24.57 -35.58
N LEU A 429 18.75 23.62 -35.29
CA LEU A 429 19.82 23.74 -34.29
C LEU A 429 20.93 24.64 -34.88
N LEU A 430 21.58 25.47 -34.05
CA LEU A 430 23.05 25.58 -33.90
C LEU A 430 23.52 26.95 -33.37
N VAL A 431 24.60 26.85 -32.59
CA VAL A 431 25.63 27.85 -32.25
C VAL A 431 25.49 28.69 -30.97
N SER A 432 26.63 28.71 -30.29
CA SER A 432 27.14 29.34 -29.06
C SER A 432 27.14 30.89 -29.11
N PRO A 433 27.94 31.67 -28.33
CA PRO A 433 28.78 31.45 -27.12
C PRO A 433 28.68 32.61 -26.08
N SER A 434 29.42 32.48 -24.96
CA SER A 434 30.26 33.51 -24.31
C SER A 434 29.72 34.84 -23.72
N THR A 435 30.27 35.17 -22.53
CA THR A 435 30.53 36.52 -21.94
C THR A 435 29.30 37.28 -21.38
N PHE A 436 29.24 37.72 -20.12
CA PHE A 436 30.18 38.61 -19.43
C PHE A 436 30.19 38.43 -17.90
N LYS A 437 31.39 38.55 -17.33
CA LYS A 437 31.76 38.60 -15.91
C LYS A 437 31.63 40.02 -15.33
N THR A 438 31.51 40.06 -14.00
CA THR A 438 32.04 41.06 -13.03
C THR A 438 31.48 42.50 -13.03
N CYS A 439 30.83 42.85 -11.90
CA CYS A 439 31.13 44.12 -11.22
C CYS A 439 31.14 43.90 -9.70
N ARG A 440 32.19 44.41 -9.05
CA ARG A 440 32.60 44.25 -7.65
C ARG A 440 32.73 45.67 -7.08
N HIS A 441 32.43 45.86 -5.78
CA HIS A 441 32.73 46.99 -4.86
C HIS A 441 31.49 47.70 -4.29
N ARG A 442 31.23 47.57 -2.97
CA ARG A 442 31.72 48.39 -1.82
C ARG A 442 31.17 49.83 -1.93
N THR A 443 30.38 50.38 -0.99
CA THR A 443 30.62 50.46 0.47
C THR A 443 29.37 50.96 1.24
N THR A 444 29.35 50.61 2.55
CA THR A 444 28.88 51.36 3.75
C THR A 444 27.39 51.56 4.12
N LEU A 445 27.10 51.16 5.38
CA LEU A 445 25.99 51.45 6.32
C LEU A 445 24.92 50.33 6.37
N ARG A 446 24.45 49.78 7.49
CA ARG A 446 24.74 49.84 8.94
C ARG A 446 23.83 48.73 9.57
N HIS A 447 24.32 48.02 10.60
CA HIS A 447 23.60 47.18 11.60
C HIS A 447 22.58 46.09 11.19
N SER A 448 22.95 44.81 11.40
CA SER A 448 22.26 43.81 12.25
C SER A 448 22.54 42.37 11.77
N GLY A 449 22.78 41.43 12.69
CA GLY A 449 22.76 39.98 12.39
C GLY A 449 24.02 39.16 12.73
N PHE A 450 25.10 39.77 13.23
CA PHE A 450 26.31 39.06 13.69
C PHE A 450 26.41 39.07 15.23
N VAL A 451 25.43 38.48 15.94
CA VAL A 451 25.50 38.27 17.41
C VAL A 451 24.97 36.89 17.88
N THR A 452 24.20 36.14 17.10
CA THR A 452 23.52 34.93 17.62
C THR A 452 24.35 33.63 17.60
N LEU A 453 25.63 33.66 17.21
CA LEU A 453 26.52 32.48 17.26
C LEU A 453 27.50 32.48 18.45
N ILE A 454 27.55 33.57 19.22
CA ILE A 454 28.45 33.70 20.40
C ILE A 454 27.68 33.51 21.72
N SER A 455 26.34 33.62 21.72
CA SER A 455 25.52 33.37 22.92
C SER A 455 25.28 31.87 23.19
N LEU A 456 25.18 31.02 22.15
CA LEU A 456 25.04 29.56 22.34
C LEU A 456 26.31 28.88 22.89
N LYS A 457 27.50 29.47 22.68
CA LYS A 457 28.77 28.93 23.20
C LYS A 457 28.97 29.16 24.70
N ARG A 458 28.26 30.11 25.31
CA ARG A 458 28.28 30.34 26.77
C ARG A 458 27.29 29.46 27.53
N SER A 459 26.11 29.17 26.97
CA SER A 459 25.11 28.32 27.65
C SER A 459 25.46 26.82 27.63
N PHE A 460 26.18 26.33 26.61
CA PHE A 460 26.60 24.93 26.54
C PHE A 460 27.74 24.59 27.52
N LYS A 461 28.54 25.59 27.94
CA LYS A 461 29.64 25.40 28.91
C LYS A 461 29.15 25.40 30.37
N THR A 462 27.99 26.00 30.64
CA THR A 462 27.35 25.97 31.98
C THR A 462 26.56 24.68 32.21
N ALA A 463 25.98 24.09 31.16
CA ALA A 463 25.24 22.83 31.25
C ALA A 463 26.14 21.61 31.48
N MET A 464 27.38 21.62 30.94
CA MET A 464 28.31 20.51 31.10
C MET A 464 28.99 20.44 32.48
N ASN A 465 29.00 21.53 33.26
CA ASN A 465 29.59 21.56 34.61
C ASN A 465 28.61 21.11 35.72
N ASN A 466 27.32 20.98 35.44
CA ASN A 466 26.31 20.57 36.42
C ASN A 466 25.96 19.07 36.40
N PHE A 467 26.47 18.30 35.43
CA PHE A 467 26.20 16.86 35.31
C PHE A 467 27.23 15.97 36.05
N THR A 468 28.29 16.55 36.62
CA THR A 468 29.34 15.85 37.38
C THR A 468 29.11 15.80 38.90
N SER A 469 27.95 16.21 39.39
CA SER A 469 27.60 16.09 40.81
C SER A 469 26.19 15.51 40.96
N ILE A 470 26.08 14.19 41.11
CA ILE A 470 25.09 13.45 41.91
C ILE A 470 25.42 11.96 41.70
N CYS A 471 26.31 11.44 42.55
CA CYS A 471 26.46 10.01 42.81
C CYS A 471 27.03 9.87 44.23
N PRO A 472 26.24 9.45 45.24
CA PRO A 472 26.80 8.96 46.48
C PRO A 472 26.76 7.42 46.53
N THR A 473 27.96 6.86 46.43
CA THR A 473 28.56 5.78 47.25
C THR A 473 27.68 4.74 47.98
N SER A 474 27.99 3.47 47.62
CA SER A 474 28.28 2.29 48.46
C SER A 474 27.19 1.48 49.18
N THR A 475 27.36 0.15 48.99
CA THR A 475 27.19 -1.00 49.90
C THR A 475 25.87 -1.79 49.97
N THR A 476 26.06 -3.12 49.83
CA THR A 476 25.41 -4.27 50.50
C THR A 476 24.17 -5.01 49.93
N TYR A 477 24.39 -6.31 49.69
CA TYR A 477 23.53 -7.51 49.86
C TYR A 477 22.50 -8.00 48.81
N HIS A 478 22.72 -9.27 48.41
CA HIS A 478 21.82 -10.36 47.98
C HIS A 478 20.33 -10.09 47.68
N ASN A 479 19.83 -10.40 46.47
CA ASN A 479 19.20 -11.69 46.09
C ASN A 479 18.49 -11.60 44.71
N LYS A 480 18.32 -12.76 44.06
CA LYS A 480 17.74 -12.98 42.72
C LYS A 480 16.25 -12.58 42.60
N ARG A 481 15.92 -11.68 41.65
CA ARG A 481 14.79 -11.69 40.68
C ARG A 481 14.71 -10.31 39.98
N ASN A 482 14.38 -10.30 38.68
CA ASN A 482 14.21 -9.13 37.77
C ASN A 482 15.42 -8.68 36.95
N SER A 483 15.82 -9.48 35.94
CA SER A 483 16.75 -9.09 34.87
C SER A 483 16.06 -8.83 33.52
N HIS A 484 14.75 -8.59 33.49
CA HIS A 484 13.99 -8.35 32.25
C HIS A 484 13.71 -6.87 31.93
N LEU A 485 14.04 -5.92 32.82
CA LEU A 485 13.71 -4.49 32.63
C LEU A 485 14.89 -3.59 32.22
N LEU A 486 16.14 -4.07 32.24
CA LEU A 486 17.33 -3.25 31.95
C LEU A 486 17.95 -3.47 30.55
N ARG A 487 17.44 -4.43 29.77
CA ARG A 487 17.88 -4.65 28.36
C ARG A 487 17.07 -3.86 27.33
N SER A 488 15.92 -3.31 27.68
CA SER A 488 15.09 -2.50 26.79
C SER A 488 15.60 -1.06 26.64
N GLU A 489 16.18 -0.46 27.69
CA GLU A 489 16.59 0.95 27.64
C GLU A 489 17.96 1.18 26.97
N PHE A 490 18.84 0.18 26.93
CA PHE A 490 20.15 0.31 26.27
C PHE A 490 20.11 0.15 24.73
N ARG A 491 19.06 -0.48 24.17
CA ARG A 491 18.88 -0.59 22.70
C ARG A 491 18.32 0.69 22.07
N GLN A 492 17.58 1.51 22.82
CA GLN A 492 16.99 2.75 22.30
C GLN A 492 18.06 3.83 22.02
N SER A 493 19.17 3.84 22.76
CA SER A 493 20.20 4.89 22.62
C SER A 493 21.16 4.68 21.44
N TRP A 494 21.42 3.44 21.00
CA TRP A 494 22.25 3.18 19.82
C TRP A 494 21.52 3.47 18.51
N TYR A 495 20.18 3.36 18.49
CA TYR A 495 19.37 3.64 17.31
C TYR A 495 19.27 5.14 16.98
N CYS A 496 19.45 6.01 17.99
CA CYS A 496 19.46 7.47 17.79
C CYS A 496 20.80 8.01 17.26
N ALA A 497 21.92 7.32 17.50
CA ALA A 497 23.24 7.81 17.10
C ALA A 497 23.57 7.58 15.61
N PHE A 498 22.94 6.61 14.94
CA PHE A 498 23.21 6.31 13.52
C PHE A 498 22.42 7.18 12.53
N LYS A 499 21.45 7.98 13.02
CA LYS A 499 20.57 8.79 12.16
C LYS A 499 20.98 10.27 12.00
N PHE A 500 22.03 10.71 12.67
CA PHE A 500 22.60 12.05 12.50
C PHE A 500 24.12 11.98 12.41
N GLY A 501 24.67 12.10 11.21
CA GLY A 501 26.09 12.28 10.99
C GLY A 501 26.61 13.55 11.68
N ILE A 502 27.09 13.41 12.90
CA ILE A 502 27.89 14.42 13.62
C ILE A 502 29.36 14.07 13.42
N ARG A 503 30.17 15.08 13.08
CA ARG A 503 31.63 15.02 12.95
C ARG A 503 32.28 14.48 14.23
N PHE A 504 32.94 13.32 14.14
CA PHE A 504 33.91 12.84 15.12
C PHE A 504 35.22 13.63 14.99
N GLY A 505 35.44 14.57 15.90
CA GLY A 505 36.71 15.31 15.99
C GLY A 505 37.13 15.65 17.42
N ALA A 506 36.50 15.08 18.45
CA ALA A 506 36.77 15.44 19.85
C ALA A 506 36.56 14.30 20.86
N ILE A 507 36.67 13.03 20.45
CA ILE A 507 36.62 11.86 21.34
C ILE A 507 37.73 10.88 20.92
N ILE A 508 38.97 11.37 20.82
CA ILE A 508 40.15 10.51 20.58
C ILE A 508 41.20 10.63 21.70
N ASP A 509 41.01 11.52 22.69
CA ASP A 509 42.04 11.69 23.75
C ASP A 509 41.74 10.94 25.06
N ASN A 510 40.61 10.22 25.22
CA ASN A 510 40.20 9.66 26.52
C ASN A 510 39.77 8.17 26.57
N LEU A 511 40.04 7.36 25.54
CA LEU A 511 39.66 5.94 25.50
C LEU A 511 40.87 4.99 25.45
N SER A 512 41.94 5.30 26.19
CA SER A 512 43.13 4.44 26.31
C SER A 512 43.09 3.46 27.50
N ALA A 513 41.92 3.14 28.06
CA ALA A 513 41.85 2.26 29.23
C ALA A 513 40.50 1.54 29.37
N LEU A 514 40.28 0.43 28.65
CA LEU A 514 39.35 -0.66 29.06
C LEU A 514 39.48 -1.86 28.10
N GLU A 515 39.97 -2.98 28.63
CA GLU A 515 40.03 -4.28 27.95
C GLU A 515 38.66 -5.02 28.02
N ILE A 516 38.35 -5.85 27.01
CA ILE A 516 37.72 -7.21 27.07
C ILE A 516 36.59 -7.51 26.04
N SER A 517 36.76 -8.66 25.35
CA SER A 517 35.81 -9.61 24.69
C SER A 517 35.51 -9.50 23.17
N ARG A 518 35.80 -10.60 22.44
CA ARG A 518 35.75 -10.78 20.97
C ARG A 518 34.37 -11.22 20.43
N SER A 519 33.42 -10.30 20.35
CA SER A 519 32.16 -10.47 19.59
C SER A 519 31.80 -9.27 18.69
N LEU A 520 32.80 -8.43 18.36
CA LEU A 520 32.60 -7.15 17.67
C LEU A 520 33.42 -6.99 16.38
N VAL A 521 33.66 -8.07 15.64
CA VAL A 521 34.50 -8.04 14.42
C VAL A 521 33.79 -7.46 13.18
N PRO A 522 32.44 -7.51 13.02
CA PRO A 522 31.78 -6.81 11.90
C PRO A 522 31.68 -5.29 12.09
N ALA A 523 31.79 -4.78 13.33
CA ALA A 523 31.67 -3.34 13.60
C ALA A 523 32.99 -2.58 13.45
N ILE A 524 34.14 -3.28 13.42
CA ILE A 524 35.48 -2.67 13.32
C ILE A 524 35.95 -2.57 11.85
N CYS A 525 35.41 -3.36 10.92
CA CYS A 525 35.73 -3.22 9.49
C CYS A 525 35.14 -1.94 8.86
N HIS A 526 34.12 -1.32 9.48
CA HIS A 526 33.54 -0.06 9.00
C HIS A 526 34.31 1.19 9.46
N VAL A 527 35.32 1.02 10.33
CA VAL A 527 36.22 2.10 10.79
C VAL A 527 37.63 1.94 10.20
N LEU A 528 38.05 0.73 9.81
CA LEU A 528 39.42 0.48 9.33
C LEU A 528 39.70 0.82 7.86
N VAL A 529 38.69 1.12 7.03
CA VAL A 529 38.91 1.54 5.62
C VAL A 529 39.19 3.05 5.47
N CYS A 530 39.04 3.84 6.54
CA CYS A 530 39.49 5.24 6.57
C CYS A 530 40.92 5.43 7.12
N SER A 531 41.67 4.35 7.38
CA SER A 531 43.05 4.43 7.88
C SER A 531 44.10 3.69 7.04
N LEU A 532 43.73 3.18 5.86
CA LEU A 532 44.68 2.63 4.87
C LEU A 532 44.62 3.39 3.54
N ALA A 533 44.81 4.70 3.62
CA ALA A 533 45.29 5.52 2.50
C ALA A 533 46.55 6.29 2.93
N GLY A 534 47.52 5.55 3.46
CA GLY A 534 48.92 5.96 3.42
C GLY A 534 49.50 5.55 2.07
N LEU A 535 49.27 6.37 1.05
CA LEU A 535 50.00 6.36 -0.22
C LEU A 535 50.24 7.83 -0.61
N ASP A 536 51.30 8.38 -0.02
CA ASP A 536 52.05 9.50 -0.62
C ASP A 536 52.52 9.04 -2.01
N ASP A 537 51.84 9.45 -3.09
CA ASP A 537 52.46 9.67 -4.42
C ASP A 537 51.52 10.19 -5.53
N CYS A 538 50.21 10.35 -5.30
CA CYS A 538 49.28 10.83 -6.36
C CYS A 538 48.93 12.33 -6.29
N TYR A 539 49.81 13.19 -5.75
CA TYR A 539 49.59 14.65 -5.69
C TYR A 539 50.25 15.46 -6.82
N ARG A 540 50.68 14.85 -7.93
CA ARG A 540 51.41 15.57 -8.99
C ARG A 540 50.98 15.43 -10.45
N LEU A 541 49.87 14.76 -10.75
CA LEU A 541 49.35 14.72 -12.12
C LEU A 541 47.85 15.02 -12.17
N VAL A 542 47.48 15.89 -13.11
CA VAL A 542 46.12 16.41 -13.39
C VAL A 542 45.68 17.62 -12.55
N ALA A 543 46.53 18.65 -12.54
CA ALA A 543 46.03 20.00 -12.69
C ALA A 543 45.50 20.16 -14.12
N GLY A 544 44.18 20.07 -14.31
CA GLY A 544 43.56 20.37 -15.60
C GLY A 544 42.24 19.66 -15.84
N ASN A 545 41.16 20.43 -15.93
CA ASN A 545 39.89 20.12 -16.62
C ASN A 545 39.28 18.71 -16.44
N SER A 546 38.24 18.62 -15.60
CA SER A 546 36.94 18.04 -16.01
C SER A 546 35.93 18.11 -14.87
N ARG A 547 34.84 18.86 -15.09
CA ARG A 547 33.66 18.93 -14.21
C ARG A 547 32.64 17.83 -14.55
N SER A 548 33.13 16.70 -15.06
CA SER A 548 32.30 15.58 -15.56
C SER A 548 32.23 14.40 -14.60
N ASN A 549 33.01 14.35 -13.51
CA ASN A 549 33.09 13.15 -12.65
C ASN A 549 32.25 13.21 -11.36
N ILE A 550 31.61 14.34 -11.02
CA ILE A 550 30.71 14.43 -9.85
C ILE A 550 29.29 13.94 -10.18
N VAL A 551 28.85 14.12 -11.42
CA VAL A 551 27.61 13.48 -11.88
C VAL A 551 27.82 11.97 -11.98
N GLY A 552 29.02 11.52 -12.38
CA GLY A 552 29.41 10.10 -12.33
C GLY A 552 29.35 9.49 -10.93
N LEU A 553 29.89 10.15 -9.89
CA LEU A 553 29.85 9.62 -8.52
C LEU A 553 28.45 9.61 -7.87
N ILE A 554 27.57 10.55 -8.23
CA ILE A 554 26.18 10.57 -7.74
C ILE A 554 25.30 9.60 -8.54
N PHE A 555 25.62 9.36 -9.81
CA PHE A 555 25.03 8.25 -10.58
C PHE A 555 25.46 6.90 -9.99
N LEU A 556 26.73 6.74 -9.61
CA LEU A 556 27.27 5.55 -8.93
C LEU A 556 26.57 5.25 -7.60
N PHE A 557 26.12 6.26 -6.85
CA PHE A 557 25.41 6.08 -5.58
C PHE A 557 23.92 5.70 -5.72
N TYR A 558 23.29 5.95 -6.88
CA TYR A 558 21.94 5.45 -7.21
C TYR A 558 21.96 4.13 -8.01
N LEU A 559 23.15 3.66 -8.38
CA LEU A 559 23.42 2.40 -9.09
C LEU A 559 23.92 1.29 -8.16
N PHE A 560 24.03 1.51 -6.84
CA PHE A 560 24.20 0.41 -5.89
C PHE A 560 22.88 -0.34 -5.78
N ASP A 561 22.69 -1.30 -6.68
CA ASP A 561 21.64 -2.30 -6.63
C ASP A 561 21.90 -3.16 -5.38
N PHE A 562 21.07 -3.00 -4.33
CA PHE A 562 21.13 -3.95 -3.22
C PHE A 562 20.71 -5.30 -3.82
N GLN A 563 21.62 -6.27 -3.82
CA GLN A 563 21.35 -7.61 -4.33
C GLN A 563 20.09 -8.19 -3.67
N ARG A 564 19.27 -8.83 -4.51
CA ARG A 564 17.92 -9.31 -4.20
C ARG A 564 17.91 -10.83 -4.15
N GLU A 565 18.55 -11.42 -3.15
CA GLU A 565 18.73 -12.87 -3.13
C GLU A 565 17.44 -13.63 -2.75
N CYS A 566 17.25 -14.80 -3.36
CA CYS A 566 16.13 -15.71 -3.10
C CYS A 566 16.67 -17.10 -2.79
N ILE A 567 16.07 -17.79 -1.81
CA ILE A 567 16.44 -19.17 -1.46
C ILE A 567 15.34 -20.11 -1.96
N SER A 568 15.72 -21.13 -2.72
CA SER A 568 14.80 -22.16 -3.20
C SER A 568 14.89 -23.41 -2.33
N ILE A 569 13.77 -23.88 -1.80
CA ILE A 569 13.68 -25.05 -0.94
C ILE A 569 12.85 -26.10 -1.67
N HIS A 570 13.41 -27.28 -1.87
CA HIS A 570 12.78 -28.39 -2.58
C HIS A 570 12.52 -29.52 -1.60
N VAL A 571 11.25 -29.87 -1.42
CA VAL A 571 10.80 -30.81 -0.38
C VAL A 571 10.16 -32.04 -1.01
N GLY A 572 10.69 -33.21 -0.64
CA GLY A 572 10.22 -34.52 -1.09
C GLY A 572 10.56 -34.82 -2.55
N GLN A 573 10.26 -36.06 -2.98
CA GLN A 573 10.57 -36.55 -4.32
C GLN A 573 10.15 -35.59 -5.45
N ALA A 574 8.89 -35.15 -5.47
CA ALA A 574 8.39 -34.26 -6.53
C ALA A 574 9.14 -32.91 -6.55
N GLY A 575 9.32 -32.29 -5.38
CA GLY A 575 10.05 -31.03 -5.26
C GLY A 575 11.49 -31.15 -5.72
N VAL A 576 12.19 -32.21 -5.33
CA VAL A 576 13.59 -32.47 -5.71
C VAL A 576 13.74 -32.67 -7.21
N GLN A 577 12.87 -33.48 -7.83
CA GLN A 577 12.91 -33.74 -9.27
C GLN A 577 12.57 -32.51 -10.12
N ILE A 578 11.58 -31.72 -9.70
CA ILE A 578 11.26 -30.43 -10.33
C ILE A 578 12.46 -29.48 -10.17
N GLY A 579 13.04 -29.40 -8.97
CA GLY A 579 14.22 -28.60 -8.70
C GLY A 579 15.38 -28.95 -9.63
N ASN A 580 15.68 -30.23 -9.84
CA ASN A 580 16.75 -30.65 -10.74
C ASN A 580 16.53 -30.13 -12.18
N ALA A 581 15.30 -30.22 -12.71
CA ALA A 581 14.95 -29.67 -14.02
C ALA A 581 15.02 -28.13 -14.07
N CYS A 582 14.58 -27.44 -13.01
CA CYS A 582 14.66 -25.99 -12.90
C CYS A 582 16.12 -25.49 -12.89
N TRP A 583 16.99 -26.09 -12.08
CA TRP A 583 18.39 -25.68 -11.97
C TRP A 583 19.20 -26.04 -13.21
N GLU A 584 18.90 -27.15 -13.89
CA GLU A 584 19.44 -27.45 -15.21
C GLU A 584 19.12 -26.31 -16.19
N LEU A 585 17.85 -25.87 -16.22
CA LEU A 585 17.43 -24.78 -17.10
C LEU A 585 18.08 -23.44 -16.72
N TYR A 586 18.18 -23.12 -15.44
CA TYR A 586 18.87 -21.89 -14.99
C TYR A 586 20.34 -21.87 -15.39
N CYS A 587 21.04 -23.00 -15.27
CA CYS A 587 22.42 -23.10 -15.71
C CYS A 587 22.54 -22.84 -17.21
N LEU A 588 21.65 -23.41 -18.02
CA LEU A 588 21.64 -23.20 -19.48
C LEU A 588 21.31 -21.76 -19.88
N GLU A 589 20.38 -21.11 -19.18
CA GLU A 589 20.01 -19.72 -19.46
C GLU A 589 21.14 -18.73 -19.12
N HIS A 590 21.90 -18.99 -18.06
CA HIS A 590 23.03 -18.14 -17.64
C HIS A 590 24.37 -18.58 -18.24
N GLY A 591 24.44 -19.70 -18.97
CA GLY A 591 25.69 -20.21 -19.53
C GLY A 591 26.66 -20.80 -18.49
N ILE A 592 26.13 -21.25 -17.35
CA ILE A 592 26.88 -21.91 -16.27
C ILE A 592 27.03 -23.39 -16.63
N GLN A 593 28.25 -23.90 -16.56
CA GLN A 593 28.53 -25.31 -16.80
C GLN A 593 28.12 -26.20 -15.60
N PRO A 594 27.93 -27.51 -15.80
CA PRO A 594 27.54 -28.42 -14.71
C PRO A 594 28.53 -28.51 -13.53
N ASP A 595 29.78 -28.07 -13.71
CA ASP A 595 30.79 -27.95 -12.66
C ASP A 595 30.69 -26.63 -11.85
N GLY A 596 29.79 -25.73 -12.26
CA GLY A 596 29.56 -24.41 -11.68
C GLY A 596 30.48 -23.32 -12.24
N GLN A 597 31.31 -23.61 -13.24
CA GLN A 597 32.16 -22.60 -13.90
C GLN A 597 31.36 -21.84 -14.97
N MET A 598 31.65 -20.54 -15.09
CA MET A 598 31.04 -19.69 -16.12
C MET A 598 32.15 -19.07 -16.99
N PRO A 599 32.44 -19.63 -18.19
CA PRO A 599 33.53 -19.14 -19.04
C PRO A 599 33.35 -17.71 -19.55
N SER A 600 32.10 -17.21 -19.56
CA SER A 600 31.74 -15.87 -20.00
C SER A 600 31.94 -14.79 -18.94
N ASP A 601 32.05 -15.17 -17.66
CA ASP A 601 32.29 -14.23 -16.58
C ASP A 601 33.79 -13.88 -16.52
N LYS A 602 34.10 -12.62 -16.82
CA LYS A 602 35.48 -12.09 -16.80
C LYS A 602 35.82 -11.43 -15.47
N THR A 603 34.90 -11.44 -14.52
CA THR A 603 34.95 -10.67 -13.27
C THR A 603 34.83 -11.59 -12.07
N ILE A 604 35.84 -12.45 -11.87
CA ILE A 604 35.99 -13.22 -10.62
C ILE A 604 36.00 -12.23 -9.44
N GLY A 605 34.96 -12.26 -8.60
CA GLY A 605 34.76 -11.35 -7.46
C GLY A 605 34.11 -10.00 -7.76
N GLY A 606 33.50 -9.82 -8.95
CA GLY A 606 32.70 -8.64 -9.32
C GLY A 606 31.21 -8.88 -9.08
N GLY A 607 30.76 -8.70 -7.84
CA GLY A 607 29.40 -9.08 -7.40
C GLY A 607 28.23 -8.18 -7.83
N ASP A 608 28.09 -7.77 -9.10
CA ASP A 608 26.98 -6.90 -9.52
C ASP A 608 26.14 -7.43 -10.71
N ASP A 609 26.25 -8.72 -11.06
CA ASP A 609 25.42 -9.32 -12.10
C ASP A 609 24.05 -9.81 -11.58
N SER A 610 23.00 -9.66 -12.39
CA SER A 610 21.59 -9.93 -12.03
C SER A 610 21.27 -11.39 -11.64
N PHE A 611 22.16 -12.34 -11.96
CA PHE A 611 21.98 -13.76 -11.64
C PHE A 611 22.49 -14.15 -10.24
N ASN A 612 23.24 -13.27 -9.56
CA ASN A 612 23.67 -13.47 -8.17
C ASN A 612 22.50 -13.54 -7.17
N THR A 613 21.29 -13.21 -7.62
CA THR A 613 20.05 -13.41 -6.87
C THR A 613 19.79 -14.88 -6.55
N PHE A 614 20.14 -15.80 -7.45
CA PHE A 614 19.95 -17.26 -7.29
C PHE A 614 21.24 -18.04 -7.07
N PHE A 615 22.40 -17.49 -7.45
CA PHE A 615 23.71 -18.12 -7.28
C PHE A 615 24.57 -17.35 -6.27
N SER A 616 25.42 -18.06 -5.54
CA SER A 616 26.54 -17.48 -4.77
C SER A 616 27.85 -17.79 -5.47
N GLU A 617 28.71 -16.79 -5.60
CA GLU A 617 30.05 -16.97 -6.18
C GLU A 617 31.04 -17.37 -5.08
N THR A 618 31.79 -18.44 -5.33
CA THR A 618 32.92 -18.82 -4.47
C THR A 618 34.21 -18.18 -4.98
N GLY A 619 35.23 -18.02 -4.12
CA GLY A 619 36.52 -17.43 -4.51
C GLY A 619 37.29 -18.18 -5.61
N ALA A 620 36.83 -19.37 -6.04
CA ALA A 620 37.36 -20.12 -7.17
C ALA A 620 36.61 -19.86 -8.50
N GLY A 621 35.73 -18.86 -8.55
CA GLY A 621 34.88 -18.54 -9.71
C GLY A 621 33.75 -19.55 -9.94
N LYS A 622 33.50 -20.44 -8.97
CA LYS A 622 32.42 -21.42 -9.04
C LYS A 622 31.14 -20.82 -8.47
N HIS A 623 30.07 -20.89 -9.25
CA HIS A 623 28.73 -20.45 -8.92
C HIS A 623 27.93 -21.59 -8.28
N VAL A 624 27.49 -21.40 -7.05
CA VAL A 624 26.75 -22.40 -6.26
C VAL A 624 25.30 -21.92 -6.11
N PRO A 625 24.30 -22.76 -6.44
CA PRO A 625 22.90 -22.45 -6.22
C PRO A 625 22.55 -22.14 -4.76
N ARG A 626 21.69 -21.14 -4.54
CA ARG A 626 21.03 -20.87 -3.26
C ARG A 626 19.82 -21.78 -3.09
N ALA A 627 20.08 -23.09 -3.09
CA ALA A 627 19.07 -24.12 -3.00
C ALA A 627 19.28 -25.02 -1.78
N VAL A 628 18.19 -25.52 -1.22
CA VAL A 628 18.20 -26.64 -0.26
C VAL A 628 17.30 -27.73 -0.83
N PHE A 629 17.81 -28.97 -0.84
CA PHE A 629 17.04 -30.15 -1.21
C PHE A 629 16.87 -31.00 0.04
N VAL A 630 15.63 -31.31 0.35
CA VAL A 630 15.27 -32.08 1.54
C VAL A 630 14.35 -33.22 1.14
N ASP A 631 14.75 -34.42 1.51
CA ASP A 631 13.85 -35.56 1.48
C ASP A 631 14.08 -36.44 2.72
N LEU A 632 13.03 -37.13 3.15
CA LEU A 632 13.11 -38.07 4.28
C LEU A 632 13.71 -39.41 3.84
N GLU A 633 13.71 -39.68 2.52
CA GLU A 633 14.40 -40.80 1.89
C GLU A 633 15.62 -40.34 1.07
N PRO A 634 16.74 -41.09 1.05
CA PRO A 634 17.93 -40.68 0.32
C PRO A 634 17.83 -40.86 -1.21
N THR A 635 16.97 -41.74 -1.73
CA THR A 635 16.99 -42.22 -3.12
C THR A 635 17.04 -41.11 -4.16
N VAL A 636 16.12 -40.14 -4.09
CA VAL A 636 16.00 -39.08 -5.10
C VAL A 636 17.10 -38.03 -4.96
N VAL A 637 17.56 -37.75 -3.73
CA VAL A 637 18.65 -36.81 -3.48
C VAL A 637 20.00 -37.42 -3.88
N ASP A 638 20.16 -38.74 -3.75
CA ASP A 638 21.36 -39.46 -4.20
C ASP A 638 21.49 -39.46 -5.73
N GLU A 639 20.38 -39.43 -6.48
CA GLU A 639 20.41 -39.17 -7.93
C GLU A 639 21.01 -37.79 -8.24
N VAL A 640 20.71 -36.76 -7.43
CA VAL A 640 21.33 -35.43 -7.58
C VAL A 640 22.82 -35.47 -7.22
N ARG A 641 23.21 -36.24 -6.19
CA ARG A 641 24.62 -36.42 -5.78
C ARG A 641 25.46 -37.18 -6.81
N THR A 642 24.84 -38.02 -7.64
CA THR A 642 25.53 -38.85 -8.64
C THR A 642 25.32 -38.40 -10.08
N GLY A 643 24.35 -37.51 -10.32
CA GLY A 643 23.97 -37.01 -11.64
C GLY A 643 24.95 -36.01 -12.25
N THR A 644 24.55 -35.44 -13.38
CA THR A 644 25.36 -34.51 -14.19
C THR A 644 25.79 -33.27 -13.39
N TYR A 645 24.89 -32.72 -12.58
CA TYR A 645 25.09 -31.51 -11.76
C TYR A 645 25.60 -31.81 -10.35
N ARG A 646 26.18 -32.99 -10.11
CA ARG A 646 26.70 -33.39 -8.77
C ARG A 646 27.72 -32.41 -8.18
N GLN A 647 28.46 -31.71 -9.02
CA GLN A 647 29.47 -30.75 -8.58
C GLN A 647 28.88 -29.37 -8.34
N LEU A 648 27.67 -29.06 -8.81
CA LEU A 648 27.08 -27.73 -8.72
C LEU A 648 26.67 -27.37 -7.29
N PHE A 649 25.97 -28.27 -6.60
CA PHE A 649 25.43 -28.04 -5.26
C PHE A 649 26.46 -28.27 -4.17
N HIS A 650 26.32 -27.57 -3.04
CA HIS A 650 27.12 -27.86 -1.87
C HIS A 650 26.56 -29.13 -1.18
N PRO A 651 27.38 -30.13 -0.82
CA PRO A 651 26.87 -31.38 -0.24
C PRO A 651 26.02 -31.21 1.02
N GLU A 652 26.27 -30.14 1.78
CA GLU A 652 25.49 -29.82 2.98
C GLU A 652 24.09 -29.25 2.71
N GLN A 653 23.81 -28.83 1.48
CA GLN A 653 22.48 -28.40 1.03
C GLN A 653 21.58 -29.59 0.64
N LEU A 654 22.17 -30.78 0.47
CA LEU A 654 21.49 -32.01 0.09
C LEU A 654 21.21 -32.84 1.34
N ILE A 655 20.04 -32.63 1.95
CA ILE A 655 19.66 -33.19 3.24
C ILE A 655 18.76 -34.40 3.01
N THR A 656 19.12 -35.52 3.64
CA THR A 656 18.42 -36.80 3.49
C THR A 656 18.16 -37.42 4.84
N GLY A 657 16.93 -37.88 5.06
CA GLY A 657 16.58 -38.76 6.17
C GLY A 657 17.00 -40.22 5.91
N LYS A 658 16.51 -41.12 6.78
CA LYS A 658 16.72 -42.57 6.65
C LYS A 658 15.42 -43.31 6.33
N GLU A 659 14.30 -42.80 6.80
CA GLU A 659 12.97 -43.39 6.66
C GLU A 659 12.06 -42.39 5.99
N ASP A 660 11.25 -42.86 5.05
CA ASP A 660 10.29 -42.03 4.35
C ASP A 660 9.02 -41.77 5.17
N ALA A 661 8.20 -40.83 4.71
CA ALA A 661 6.89 -40.57 5.28
C ALA A 661 5.82 -41.58 4.81
N ALA A 662 6.13 -42.52 3.89
CA ALA A 662 5.22 -43.55 3.40
C ALA A 662 3.85 -43.03 2.95
N ASN A 663 3.81 -41.88 2.27
CA ASN A 663 2.59 -41.17 1.87
C ASN A 663 1.65 -40.78 3.02
N ASN A 664 2.17 -40.62 4.24
CA ASN A 664 1.40 -40.22 5.41
C ASN A 664 1.84 -38.82 5.89
N TYR A 665 0.90 -37.86 5.85
CA TYR A 665 1.10 -36.50 6.37
C TYR A 665 1.60 -36.49 7.82
N ALA A 666 1.00 -37.30 8.69
CA ALA A 666 1.31 -37.30 10.12
C ALA A 666 2.77 -37.72 10.38
N ARG A 667 3.32 -38.64 9.58
CA ARG A 667 4.75 -39.00 9.66
C ARG A 667 5.65 -37.84 9.27
N GLY A 668 5.30 -37.16 8.18
CA GLY A 668 6.04 -36.01 7.68
C GLY A 668 5.99 -34.80 8.62
N HIS A 669 4.90 -34.62 9.36
CA HIS A 669 4.70 -33.45 10.22
C HIS A 669 5.05 -33.71 11.70
N TYR A 670 4.61 -34.82 12.28
CA TYR A 670 4.64 -35.05 13.73
C TYR A 670 5.77 -35.97 14.21
N THR A 671 6.10 -37.05 13.49
CA THR A 671 7.09 -38.04 13.96
C THR A 671 8.44 -37.81 13.29
N ILE A 672 8.62 -38.29 12.05
CA ILE A 672 9.91 -38.28 11.35
C ILE A 672 10.36 -36.85 11.01
N GLY A 673 9.43 -35.99 10.59
CA GLY A 673 9.78 -34.61 10.21
C GLY A 673 10.39 -33.78 11.34
N LYS A 674 9.95 -34.00 12.58
CA LYS A 674 10.49 -33.29 13.75
C LYS A 674 11.96 -33.62 14.03
N GLU A 675 12.42 -34.81 13.63
CA GLU A 675 13.83 -35.19 13.84
C GLU A 675 14.78 -34.42 12.91
N ILE A 676 14.32 -34.07 11.70
CA ILE A 676 15.17 -33.46 10.66
C ILE A 676 14.97 -31.94 10.53
N VAL A 677 13.84 -31.39 11.00
CA VAL A 677 13.49 -29.97 10.79
C VAL A 677 14.55 -29.00 11.33
N ASP A 678 15.12 -29.28 12.50
CA ASP A 678 16.15 -28.42 13.11
C ASP A 678 17.43 -28.39 12.27
N LEU A 679 17.81 -29.53 11.66
CA LEU A 679 18.94 -29.60 10.75
C LEU A 679 18.68 -28.76 9.49
N VAL A 680 17.48 -28.87 8.92
CA VAL A 680 17.08 -28.13 7.71
C VAL A 680 17.09 -26.63 7.98
N LEU A 681 16.53 -26.18 9.11
CA LEU A 681 16.52 -24.77 9.50
C LEU A 681 17.94 -24.22 9.71
N ASP A 682 18.87 -24.99 10.30
CA ASP A 682 20.26 -24.57 10.42
C ASP A 682 20.94 -24.37 9.05
N ARG A 683 20.65 -25.25 8.08
CA ARG A 683 21.17 -25.08 6.71
C ARG A 683 20.57 -23.89 5.99
N ILE A 684 19.25 -23.67 6.11
CA ILE A 684 18.58 -22.49 5.56
C ILE A 684 19.16 -21.22 6.18
N ARG A 685 19.40 -21.22 7.50
CA ARG A 685 19.99 -20.09 8.22
C ARG A 685 21.38 -19.75 7.71
N LYS A 686 22.24 -20.76 7.48
CA LYS A 686 23.57 -20.55 6.88
C LYS A 686 23.50 -19.90 5.50
N LEU A 687 22.52 -20.26 4.67
CA LEU A 687 22.32 -19.61 3.37
C LEU A 687 21.76 -18.20 3.51
N ALA A 688 20.84 -17.98 4.45
CA ALA A 688 20.31 -16.65 4.74
C ALA A 688 21.39 -15.70 5.27
N ASP A 689 22.33 -16.18 6.08
CA ASP A 689 23.47 -15.42 6.59
C ASP A 689 24.47 -15.05 5.48
N GLN A 690 24.51 -15.82 4.39
CA GLN A 690 25.28 -15.50 3.19
C GLN A 690 24.59 -14.50 2.26
N CYS A 691 23.34 -14.13 2.51
CA CYS A 691 22.60 -13.14 1.74
C CYS A 691 22.74 -11.75 2.36
N THR A 692 22.93 -10.74 1.51
CA THR A 692 22.96 -9.34 1.94
C THR A 692 21.55 -8.74 2.06
N GLY A 693 20.60 -9.24 1.26
CA GLY A 693 19.25 -8.70 1.10
C GLY A 693 18.20 -9.76 0.74
N LEU A 694 18.11 -10.86 1.52
CA LEU A 694 17.14 -11.94 1.28
C LEU A 694 15.71 -11.42 1.08
N GLN A 695 15.11 -11.66 -0.07
CA GLN A 695 13.72 -11.29 -0.36
C GLN A 695 12.73 -12.26 0.26
N GLY A 696 12.96 -13.56 0.06
CA GLY A 696 11.98 -14.60 0.38
C GLY A 696 12.45 -16.01 0.05
N PHE A 697 11.50 -16.94 0.21
CA PHE A 697 11.67 -18.36 -0.04
C PHE A 697 10.76 -18.82 -1.18
N LEU A 698 11.29 -19.67 -2.06
CA LEU A 698 10.52 -20.39 -3.08
C LEU A 698 10.46 -21.85 -2.66
N ILE A 699 9.27 -22.39 -2.42
CA ILE A 699 9.09 -23.72 -1.84
C ILE A 699 8.42 -24.63 -2.87
N PHE A 700 9.12 -25.70 -3.23
CA PHE A 700 8.67 -26.67 -4.22
C PHE A 700 8.30 -27.96 -3.51
N HIS A 701 7.03 -28.35 -3.59
CA HIS A 701 6.52 -29.53 -2.89
C HIS A 701 5.30 -30.13 -3.61
N SER A 702 4.84 -31.29 -3.15
CA SER A 702 3.63 -31.95 -3.64
C SER A 702 2.58 -32.05 -2.54
N PHE A 703 1.30 -31.84 -2.88
CA PHE A 703 0.21 -32.06 -1.92
C PHE A 703 -0.03 -33.54 -1.62
N GLY A 704 0.23 -34.43 -2.58
CA GLY A 704 -0.06 -35.86 -2.43
C GLY A 704 0.92 -36.65 -1.57
N GLY A 705 2.22 -36.31 -1.60
CA GLY A 705 3.27 -37.06 -0.91
C GLY A 705 3.34 -36.77 0.59
N GLY A 706 3.69 -37.75 1.43
CA GLY A 706 3.77 -37.59 2.89
C GLY A 706 4.84 -36.57 3.32
N THR A 707 6.03 -36.59 2.69
CA THR A 707 7.08 -35.60 2.91
C THR A 707 6.69 -34.24 2.33
N GLY A 708 6.20 -34.23 1.09
CA GLY A 708 5.83 -33.00 0.38
C GLY A 708 4.66 -32.25 1.04
N SER A 709 3.78 -32.94 1.75
CA SER A 709 2.68 -32.34 2.50
C SER A 709 3.11 -32.05 3.94
N GLY A 710 3.33 -33.09 4.75
CA GLY A 710 3.59 -32.99 6.18
C GLY A 710 4.85 -32.19 6.54
N PHE A 711 5.99 -32.52 5.93
CA PHE A 711 7.25 -31.83 6.23
C PHE A 711 7.25 -30.40 5.68
N ALA A 712 6.62 -30.15 4.53
CA ALA A 712 6.49 -28.81 3.98
C ALA A 712 5.65 -27.90 4.89
N SER A 713 4.50 -28.40 5.38
CA SER A 713 3.67 -27.69 6.36
C SER A 713 4.45 -27.35 7.63
N LEU A 714 5.15 -28.33 8.21
CA LEU A 714 5.99 -28.11 9.39
C LEU A 714 7.08 -27.07 9.13
N LEU A 715 7.72 -27.11 7.96
CA LEU A 715 8.76 -26.16 7.59
C LEU A 715 8.19 -24.74 7.42
N MET A 716 6.99 -24.59 6.85
CA MET A 716 6.32 -23.31 6.64
C MET A 716 5.97 -22.61 7.96
N GLU A 717 5.48 -23.36 8.95
CA GLU A 717 5.26 -22.86 10.31
C GLU A 717 6.55 -22.30 10.90
N ARG A 718 7.64 -23.07 10.84
CA ARG A 718 8.94 -22.68 11.42
C ARG A 718 9.56 -21.51 10.69
N LEU A 719 9.47 -21.47 9.37
CA LEU A 719 9.95 -20.34 8.56
C LEU A 719 9.16 -19.07 8.86
N SER A 720 7.86 -19.17 9.15
CA SER A 720 7.03 -18.02 9.54
C SER A 720 7.42 -17.48 10.91
N VAL A 721 7.82 -18.35 11.85
CA VAL A 721 8.34 -17.94 13.16
C VAL A 721 9.71 -17.25 13.05
N ASP A 722 10.66 -17.85 12.33
CA ASP A 722 12.04 -17.33 12.22
C ASP A 722 12.14 -16.13 11.25
N TYR A 723 11.35 -16.13 10.17
CA TYR A 723 11.43 -15.19 9.05
C TYR A 723 10.08 -14.55 8.67
N GLY A 724 9.23 -14.20 9.65
CA GLY A 724 7.85 -13.73 9.41
C GLY A 724 7.66 -12.47 8.55
N LYS A 725 8.71 -11.72 8.20
CA LYS A 725 8.64 -10.57 7.28
C LYS A 725 8.99 -10.90 5.82
N LYS A 726 9.48 -12.11 5.56
CA LYS A 726 9.95 -12.54 4.24
C LYS A 726 8.82 -13.24 3.48
N SER A 727 8.74 -12.96 2.18
CA SER A 727 7.72 -13.57 1.32
C SER A 727 8.01 -15.06 1.11
N LYS A 728 6.98 -15.88 1.11
CA LYS A 728 7.05 -17.33 0.88
C LYS A 728 6.10 -17.68 -0.27
N LEU A 729 6.68 -18.11 -1.39
CA LEU A 729 5.90 -18.54 -2.55
C LEU A 729 6.01 -20.05 -2.70
N GLU A 730 4.89 -20.69 -2.99
CA GLU A 730 4.81 -22.14 -3.15
C GLU A 730 4.60 -22.51 -4.62
N PHE A 731 5.26 -23.58 -5.04
CA PHE A 731 4.99 -24.32 -6.27
C PHE A 731 4.52 -25.70 -5.86
N ALA A 732 3.21 -25.87 -5.82
CA ALA A 732 2.54 -27.04 -5.28
C ALA A 732 2.02 -27.93 -6.41
N VAL A 733 2.50 -29.17 -6.45
CA VAL A 733 2.00 -30.18 -7.38
C VAL A 733 0.68 -30.74 -6.85
N TYR A 734 -0.40 -30.43 -7.58
CA TYR A 734 -1.76 -30.88 -7.30
C TYR A 734 -1.94 -32.34 -7.76
N PRO A 735 -2.57 -33.20 -6.94
CA PRO A 735 -2.70 -34.63 -7.23
C PRO A 735 -3.71 -34.90 -8.35
N ALA A 736 -3.32 -35.78 -9.27
CA ALA A 736 -4.15 -36.20 -10.40
C ALA A 736 -4.58 -37.66 -10.23
N PRO A 737 -5.89 -38.00 -10.16
CA PRO A 737 -6.35 -39.36 -9.89
C PRO A 737 -5.92 -40.41 -10.92
N GLN A 738 -5.64 -40.01 -12.17
CA GLN A 738 -5.22 -40.95 -13.22
C GLN A 738 -3.73 -41.33 -13.14
N ILE A 739 -2.91 -40.48 -12.50
CA ILE A 739 -1.45 -40.60 -12.41
C ILE A 739 -1.01 -40.85 -10.96
N SER A 740 -1.93 -40.64 -10.01
CA SER A 740 -1.74 -40.82 -8.57
C SER A 740 -1.28 -42.23 -8.23
N THR A 741 -0.19 -42.31 -7.47
CA THR A 741 0.35 -43.57 -6.96
C THR A 741 -0.18 -43.90 -5.56
N ALA A 742 -0.77 -42.93 -4.87
CA ALA A 742 -1.20 -43.07 -3.48
C ALA A 742 -2.71 -42.82 -3.30
N VAL A 743 -3.39 -43.77 -2.65
CA VAL A 743 -4.85 -43.70 -2.39
C VAL A 743 -5.21 -42.58 -1.42
N VAL A 744 -4.29 -42.22 -0.52
CA VAL A 744 -4.50 -41.24 0.57
C VAL A 744 -4.11 -39.80 0.20
N GLU A 745 -3.78 -39.51 -1.07
CA GLU A 745 -3.44 -38.17 -1.53
C GLU A 745 -4.48 -37.10 -1.18
N PRO A 746 -5.80 -37.35 -1.26
CA PRO A 746 -6.79 -36.34 -0.84
C PRO A 746 -6.66 -35.95 0.63
N TYR A 747 -6.35 -36.88 1.54
CA TYR A 747 -6.12 -36.53 2.95
C TYR A 747 -4.90 -35.64 3.13
N ASN A 748 -3.78 -36.02 2.52
CA ASN A 748 -2.55 -35.24 2.62
C ASN A 748 -2.72 -33.82 2.06
N SER A 749 -3.50 -33.70 0.97
CA SER A 749 -3.74 -32.43 0.30
C SER A 749 -4.61 -31.49 1.14
N ILE A 750 -5.70 -31.97 1.74
CA ILE A 750 -6.54 -31.14 2.64
C ILE A 750 -5.72 -30.67 3.85
N LEU A 751 -4.99 -31.58 4.49
CA LEU A 751 -4.22 -31.27 5.70
C LEU A 751 -3.08 -30.29 5.46
N THR A 752 -2.35 -30.45 4.34
CA THR A 752 -1.29 -29.50 4.00
C THR A 752 -1.85 -28.14 3.62
N THR A 753 -2.93 -28.08 2.84
CA THR A 753 -3.55 -26.80 2.48
C THR A 753 -4.04 -26.06 3.71
N HIS A 754 -4.72 -26.74 4.65
CA HIS A 754 -5.18 -26.13 5.89
C HIS A 754 -4.03 -25.50 6.70
N THR A 755 -2.95 -26.24 6.91
CA THR A 755 -1.81 -25.77 7.72
C THR A 755 -0.95 -24.72 7.01
N THR A 756 -0.82 -24.77 5.67
CA THR A 756 -0.02 -23.78 4.93
C THR A 756 -0.79 -22.51 4.57
N LEU A 757 -2.13 -22.52 4.65
CA LEU A 757 -2.98 -21.39 4.21
C LEU A 757 -2.63 -20.06 4.91
N GLU A 758 -2.30 -20.10 6.21
CA GLU A 758 -1.94 -18.90 6.99
C GLU A 758 -0.48 -18.47 6.80
N HIS A 759 0.36 -19.36 6.29
CA HIS A 759 1.80 -19.17 6.20
C HIS A 759 2.25 -18.81 4.79
N SER A 760 1.58 -19.30 3.76
CA SER A 760 1.90 -19.03 2.35
C SER A 760 1.42 -17.64 1.93
N ASP A 761 2.26 -16.89 1.21
CA ASP A 761 1.84 -15.60 0.65
C ASP A 761 1.17 -15.76 -0.72
N CYS A 762 1.57 -16.78 -1.49
CA CYS A 762 1.01 -17.12 -2.78
C CYS A 762 1.46 -18.52 -3.22
N ALA A 763 0.51 -19.33 -3.67
CA ALA A 763 0.74 -20.72 -4.04
C ALA A 763 0.33 -20.99 -5.50
N PHE A 764 1.32 -21.29 -6.34
CA PHE A 764 1.11 -21.67 -7.73
C PHE A 764 0.80 -23.17 -7.79
N MET A 765 -0.45 -23.50 -8.09
CA MET A 765 -0.86 -24.89 -8.27
C MET A 765 -0.53 -25.39 -9.66
N VAL A 766 -0.05 -26.64 -9.71
CA VAL A 766 0.34 -27.32 -10.94
C VAL A 766 -0.29 -28.71 -10.95
N ASP A 767 -1.25 -28.95 -11.85
CA ASP A 767 -1.96 -30.22 -11.97
C ASP A 767 -1.23 -31.16 -12.94
N ASN A 768 -0.87 -32.34 -12.44
CA ASN A 768 -0.23 -33.38 -13.23
C ASN A 768 -1.10 -33.85 -14.41
N GLU A 769 -2.43 -33.88 -14.25
CA GLU A 769 -3.34 -34.31 -15.32
C GLU A 769 -3.34 -33.32 -16.47
N ALA A 770 -3.39 -32.02 -16.15
CA ALA A 770 -3.40 -30.95 -17.14
C ALA A 770 -2.09 -30.93 -17.95
N ILE A 771 -0.94 -31.07 -17.27
CA ILE A 771 0.36 -31.13 -17.95
C ILE A 771 0.47 -32.40 -18.81
N TYR A 772 -0.01 -33.53 -18.32
CA TYR A 772 -0.02 -34.78 -19.08
C TYR A 772 -0.82 -34.63 -20.39
N ASP A 773 -2.00 -34.01 -20.32
CA ASP A 773 -2.84 -33.73 -21.49
C ASP A 773 -2.16 -32.76 -22.47
N ILE A 774 -1.48 -31.72 -21.97
CA ILE A 774 -0.71 -30.77 -22.78
C ILE A 774 0.45 -31.48 -23.50
N CYS A 775 1.23 -32.30 -22.79
CA CYS A 775 2.31 -33.09 -23.39
C CYS A 775 1.80 -33.99 -24.51
N ARG A 776 0.67 -34.67 -24.28
CA ARG A 776 0.11 -35.61 -25.25
C ARG A 776 -0.46 -34.92 -26.48
N ARG A 777 -1.13 -33.78 -26.30
CA ARG A 777 -1.80 -33.05 -27.38
C ARG A 777 -0.87 -32.16 -28.19
N ASN A 778 0.03 -31.44 -27.53
CA ASN A 778 0.82 -30.40 -28.16
C ASN A 778 2.23 -30.88 -28.55
N LEU A 779 2.82 -31.80 -27.75
CA LEU A 779 4.15 -32.36 -28.00
C LEU A 779 4.11 -33.72 -28.74
N ASP A 780 2.91 -34.24 -29.00
CA ASP A 780 2.66 -35.55 -29.62
C ASP A 780 3.31 -36.75 -28.89
N ILE A 781 3.47 -36.65 -27.56
CA ILE A 781 4.04 -37.72 -26.75
C ILE A 781 2.91 -38.65 -26.28
N GLU A 782 2.87 -39.90 -26.74
CA GLU A 782 1.80 -40.84 -26.37
C GLU A 782 1.74 -41.14 -24.87
N ARG A 783 2.90 -41.27 -24.22
CA ARG A 783 3.05 -41.58 -22.80
C ARG A 783 4.10 -40.68 -22.13
N PRO A 784 3.71 -39.47 -21.70
CA PRO A 784 4.59 -38.57 -20.97
C PRO A 784 5.15 -39.19 -19.69
N THR A 785 6.45 -39.02 -19.46
CA THR A 785 7.15 -39.42 -18.23
C THR A 785 7.33 -38.22 -17.29
N TYR A 786 7.62 -38.43 -16.00
CA TYR A 786 7.90 -37.33 -15.07
C TYR A 786 9.01 -36.38 -15.56
N THR A 787 9.99 -36.88 -16.31
CA THR A 787 11.01 -36.02 -16.93
C THR A 787 10.39 -35.03 -17.93
N ASN A 788 9.42 -35.46 -18.74
CA ASN A 788 8.72 -34.58 -19.68
C ASN A 788 7.87 -33.55 -18.94
N LEU A 789 7.11 -33.98 -17.91
CA LEU A 789 6.30 -33.08 -17.09
C LEU A 789 7.19 -32.03 -16.39
N ASN A 790 8.25 -32.47 -15.71
CA ASN A 790 9.15 -31.59 -14.97
C ASN A 790 9.86 -30.58 -15.86
N ARG A 791 10.13 -30.90 -17.13
CA ARG A 791 10.67 -29.94 -18.10
C ARG A 791 9.69 -28.83 -18.44
N ILE A 792 8.40 -29.13 -18.59
CA ILE A 792 7.36 -28.10 -18.77
C ILE A 792 7.25 -27.24 -17.51
N ILE A 793 7.20 -27.87 -16.33
CA ILE A 793 7.18 -27.14 -15.04
C ILE A 793 8.41 -26.23 -14.93
N GLY A 794 9.59 -26.72 -15.29
CA GLY A 794 10.83 -25.93 -15.29
C GLY A 794 10.75 -24.68 -16.17
N GLN A 795 10.14 -24.77 -17.36
CA GLN A 795 9.93 -23.61 -18.24
C GLN A 795 8.99 -22.57 -17.65
N ILE A 796 7.95 -23.02 -16.97
CA ILE A 796 6.97 -22.16 -16.29
C ILE A 796 7.62 -21.44 -15.13
N VAL A 797 8.27 -22.19 -14.23
CA VAL A 797 8.99 -21.66 -13.07
C VAL A 797 10.08 -20.70 -13.53
N SER A 798 10.79 -21.03 -14.63
CA SER A 798 11.76 -20.12 -15.24
C SER A 798 11.13 -18.82 -15.73
N SER A 799 9.94 -18.87 -16.32
CA SER A 799 9.23 -17.69 -16.79
C SER A 799 8.72 -16.80 -15.65
N ILE A 800 8.29 -17.40 -14.53
CA ILE A 800 7.84 -16.69 -13.33
C ILE A 800 9.03 -16.01 -12.62
N THR A 801 10.15 -16.72 -12.49
CA THR A 801 11.37 -16.20 -11.82
C THR A 801 12.27 -15.36 -12.72
N ALA A 802 11.98 -15.27 -14.03
CA ALA A 802 12.80 -14.55 -14.99
C ALA A 802 12.96 -13.07 -14.63
N SER A 803 11.94 -12.44 -14.04
CA SER A 803 12.01 -11.04 -13.59
C SER A 803 12.98 -10.79 -12.44
N LEU A 804 13.37 -11.84 -11.72
CA LEU A 804 14.32 -11.78 -10.60
C LEU A 804 15.76 -12.11 -11.04
N ARG A 805 15.91 -12.83 -12.15
CA ARG A 805 17.21 -13.32 -12.66
C ARG A 805 17.79 -12.45 -13.77
N PHE A 806 16.91 -11.79 -14.53
CA PHE A 806 17.27 -10.96 -15.67
C PHE A 806 16.72 -9.55 -15.50
N ASP A 807 17.45 -8.58 -16.02
CA ASP A 807 16.94 -7.23 -16.16
C ASP A 807 15.94 -7.16 -17.33
N GLY A 808 14.74 -6.68 -17.04
CA GLY A 808 13.64 -6.50 -17.99
C GLY A 808 13.10 -5.08 -17.99
N ALA A 809 12.32 -4.73 -19.02
CA ALA A 809 11.73 -3.39 -19.15
C ALA A 809 10.67 -3.10 -18.08
N LEU A 810 10.02 -4.16 -17.58
CA LEU A 810 9.10 -4.10 -16.45
C LEU A 810 9.33 -5.34 -15.57
N ASN A 811 10.17 -5.19 -14.54
CA ASN A 811 10.45 -6.26 -13.59
C ASN A 811 9.35 -6.31 -12.53
N VAL A 812 8.94 -7.52 -12.17
CA VAL A 812 7.99 -7.80 -11.09
C VAL A 812 8.76 -8.47 -9.95
N ASP A 813 8.74 -7.85 -8.77
CA ASP A 813 9.37 -8.39 -7.55
C ASP A 813 8.52 -9.48 -6.89
N LEU A 814 9.12 -10.30 -6.00
CA LEU A 814 8.41 -11.31 -5.20
C LEU A 814 7.24 -10.70 -4.40
N THR A 815 7.48 -9.57 -3.74
CA THR A 815 6.43 -8.85 -2.99
C THR A 815 5.38 -8.24 -3.94
N GLU A 816 5.74 -7.98 -5.19
CA GLU A 816 4.78 -7.49 -6.18
C GLU A 816 3.82 -8.59 -6.64
N PHE A 817 4.26 -9.86 -6.74
CA PHE A 817 3.35 -10.98 -7.03
C PHE A 817 2.19 -11.02 -6.04
N GLN A 818 2.47 -10.98 -4.73
CA GLN A 818 1.44 -10.93 -3.69
C GLN A 818 0.48 -9.77 -3.93
N THR A 819 0.99 -8.55 -4.08
CA THR A 819 0.10 -7.38 -4.21
C THR A 819 -0.63 -7.26 -5.54
N ASN A 820 -0.16 -7.95 -6.58
CA ASN A 820 -0.77 -7.90 -7.92
C ASN A 820 -1.76 -9.04 -8.14
N LEU A 821 -1.52 -10.22 -7.56
CA LEU A 821 -2.32 -11.42 -7.79
C LEU A 821 -3.23 -11.77 -6.62
N VAL A 822 -2.92 -11.35 -5.40
CA VAL A 822 -3.63 -11.76 -4.18
C VAL A 822 -4.40 -10.57 -3.61
N PRO A 823 -5.70 -10.42 -3.96
CA PRO A 823 -6.55 -9.36 -3.40
C PRO A 823 -6.92 -9.61 -1.94
N TYR A 824 -7.13 -10.89 -1.58
CA TYR A 824 -7.47 -11.34 -0.23
C TYR A 824 -6.46 -12.39 0.22
N PRO A 825 -5.96 -12.34 1.48
CA PRO A 825 -4.93 -13.25 1.96
C PRO A 825 -5.27 -14.74 1.82
N ARG A 826 -6.52 -15.17 2.02
CA ARG A 826 -6.94 -16.57 1.86
C ARG A 826 -7.04 -17.02 0.39
N ILE A 827 -7.24 -16.08 -0.54
CA ILE A 827 -7.44 -16.34 -1.97
C ILE A 827 -6.12 -16.10 -2.73
N HIS A 828 -5.11 -16.91 -2.39
CA HIS A 828 -3.75 -16.73 -2.88
C HIS A 828 -3.28 -17.81 -3.87
N PHE A 829 -4.23 -18.48 -4.54
CA PHE A 829 -3.99 -19.55 -5.52
C PHE A 829 -4.19 -19.07 -6.96
N PRO A 830 -3.21 -18.40 -7.60
CA PRO A 830 -3.29 -18.06 -9.01
C PRO A 830 -3.12 -19.29 -9.91
N LEU A 831 -3.90 -19.35 -10.97
CA LEU A 831 -3.72 -20.33 -12.05
C LEU A 831 -2.57 -19.90 -12.94
N VAL A 832 -1.81 -20.89 -13.39
CA VAL A 832 -0.72 -20.70 -14.33
C VAL A 832 -1.12 -21.21 -15.71
N THR A 833 -0.81 -20.44 -16.74
CA THR A 833 -0.99 -20.83 -18.14
C THR A 833 0.25 -20.45 -18.92
N TYR A 834 0.72 -21.33 -19.81
CA TYR A 834 1.92 -21.10 -20.59
C TYR A 834 1.66 -21.30 -22.08
N ALA A 835 2.12 -20.35 -22.90
CA ALA A 835 2.03 -20.44 -24.34
C ALA A 835 3.27 -19.79 -25.01
N PRO A 836 3.75 -20.33 -26.14
CA PRO A 836 3.27 -21.53 -26.81
C PRO A 836 3.97 -22.81 -26.30
N VAL A 837 3.26 -23.94 -26.35
CA VAL A 837 3.83 -25.28 -26.15
C VAL A 837 3.81 -25.98 -27.50
N ILE A 838 4.97 -26.13 -28.15
CA ILE A 838 5.11 -26.68 -29.51
C ILE A 838 6.25 -27.71 -29.52
N SER A 839 6.02 -28.84 -30.19
CA SER A 839 7.03 -29.87 -30.46
C SER A 839 8.18 -29.33 -31.32
N ALA A 840 9.40 -29.80 -31.06
CA ALA A 840 10.58 -29.48 -31.86
C ALA A 840 10.40 -29.73 -33.38
N GLU A 841 9.56 -30.69 -33.77
CA GLU A 841 9.28 -31.02 -35.18
C GLU A 841 8.36 -29.99 -35.86
N LYS A 842 7.38 -29.45 -35.12
CA LYS A 842 6.38 -28.50 -35.64
C LYS A 842 6.89 -27.04 -35.69
N ALA A 843 8.01 -26.76 -35.04
CA ALA A 843 8.58 -25.42 -34.86
C ALA A 843 8.83 -24.62 -36.15
N TYR A 844 9.14 -25.30 -37.26
CA TYR A 844 9.53 -24.64 -38.51
C TYR A 844 8.36 -24.06 -39.31
N HIS A 845 7.13 -24.49 -39.02
CA HIS A 845 5.97 -24.16 -39.82
C HIS A 845 5.17 -22.95 -39.31
N GLU A 846 5.31 -22.59 -38.02
CA GLU A 846 4.46 -21.59 -37.37
C GLU A 846 5.29 -20.60 -36.55
N GLN A 847 5.35 -19.34 -37.00
CA GLN A 847 5.80 -18.23 -36.18
C GLN A 847 4.59 -17.54 -35.56
N LEU A 848 4.36 -17.77 -34.27
CA LEU A 848 3.23 -17.18 -33.57
C LEU A 848 3.52 -15.70 -33.23
N SER A 849 2.55 -14.85 -33.57
CA SER A 849 2.53 -13.44 -33.21
C SER A 849 2.24 -13.23 -31.71
N VAL A 850 2.48 -12.02 -31.20
CA VAL A 850 2.15 -11.68 -29.80
C VAL A 850 0.65 -11.88 -29.54
N ALA A 851 -0.21 -11.49 -30.49
CA ALA A 851 -1.65 -11.62 -30.32
C ALA A 851 -2.11 -13.09 -30.25
N GLU A 852 -1.52 -13.98 -31.04
CA GLU A 852 -1.86 -15.41 -31.03
C GLU A 852 -1.45 -16.08 -29.73
N ILE A 853 -0.22 -15.86 -29.23
CA ILE A 853 0.21 -16.43 -27.95
C ILE A 853 -0.60 -15.85 -26.77
N THR A 854 -0.97 -14.57 -26.83
CA THR A 854 -1.84 -13.95 -25.82
C THR A 854 -3.24 -14.57 -25.82
N ASN A 855 -3.80 -14.88 -27.00
CA ASN A 855 -5.09 -15.57 -27.10
C ASN A 855 -5.02 -17.01 -26.57
N ALA A 856 -3.92 -17.72 -26.86
CA ALA A 856 -3.71 -19.09 -26.39
C ALA A 856 -3.66 -19.19 -24.84
N CYS A 857 -3.25 -18.14 -24.13
CA CYS A 857 -3.31 -18.10 -22.67
C CYS A 857 -4.74 -18.14 -22.10
N PHE A 858 -5.76 -17.73 -22.86
CA PHE A 858 -7.16 -17.77 -22.41
C PHE A 858 -7.88 -19.03 -22.89
N GLU A 859 -7.17 -19.96 -23.53
CA GLU A 859 -7.71 -21.26 -23.89
C GLU A 859 -7.56 -22.25 -22.73
N PRO A 860 -8.64 -22.89 -22.25
CA PRO A 860 -8.58 -23.87 -21.17
C PRO A 860 -7.62 -25.03 -21.45
N ALA A 861 -7.38 -25.32 -22.74
CA ALA A 861 -6.50 -26.38 -23.21
C ALA A 861 -5.03 -26.21 -22.79
N ASN A 862 -4.58 -24.97 -22.52
CA ASN A 862 -3.20 -24.64 -22.17
C ASN A 862 -2.99 -24.36 -20.68
N GLN A 863 -4.05 -24.44 -19.88
CA GLN A 863 -3.99 -24.17 -18.44
C GLN A 863 -3.31 -25.32 -17.69
N MET A 864 -2.56 -24.97 -16.64
CA MET A 864 -1.83 -25.94 -15.82
C MET A 864 -2.68 -26.54 -14.71
N VAL A 865 -3.93 -26.10 -14.56
CA VAL A 865 -4.90 -26.65 -13.62
C VAL A 865 -6.18 -26.91 -14.40
N LYS A 866 -6.76 -28.09 -14.23
CA LYS A 866 -7.98 -28.47 -14.95
C LYS A 866 -9.21 -27.85 -14.30
N CYS A 867 -9.62 -26.68 -14.75
CA CYS A 867 -10.89 -26.03 -14.41
C CYS A 867 -11.40 -25.25 -15.63
N ASP A 868 -12.70 -24.92 -15.67
CA ASP A 868 -13.21 -24.04 -16.73
C ASP A 868 -13.24 -22.58 -16.27
N PRO A 869 -12.33 -21.71 -16.75
CA PRO A 869 -12.30 -20.30 -16.36
C PRO A 869 -13.55 -19.53 -16.81
N ARG A 870 -14.36 -20.09 -17.71
CA ARG A 870 -15.60 -19.45 -18.21
C ARG A 870 -16.72 -19.50 -17.18
N HIS A 871 -16.67 -20.42 -16.23
CA HIS A 871 -17.62 -20.49 -15.12
C HIS A 871 -17.19 -19.63 -13.93
N GLY A 872 -16.00 -19.04 -13.98
CA GLY A 872 -15.50 -18.15 -12.94
C GLY A 872 -15.29 -16.72 -13.43
N LYS A 873 -14.85 -15.87 -12.51
CA LYS A 873 -14.45 -14.48 -12.78
C LYS A 873 -12.99 -14.29 -12.48
N TYR A 874 -12.34 -13.41 -13.24
CA TYR A 874 -10.95 -13.03 -13.02
C TYR A 874 -10.86 -11.88 -12.03
N MET A 875 -10.09 -12.08 -10.95
CA MET A 875 -9.77 -11.02 -9.98
C MET A 875 -8.54 -10.24 -10.41
N ALA A 876 -7.52 -10.95 -10.90
CA ALA A 876 -6.26 -10.38 -11.35
C ALA A 876 -5.63 -11.24 -12.44
N CYS A 877 -4.92 -10.61 -13.37
CA CYS A 877 -4.19 -11.28 -14.44
C CYS A 877 -2.83 -10.59 -14.65
N CYS A 878 -1.75 -11.37 -14.62
CA CYS A 878 -0.40 -10.93 -14.90
C CYS A 878 0.14 -11.72 -16.11
N MET A 879 0.62 -11.00 -17.12
CA MET A 879 1.15 -11.56 -18.36
C MET A 879 2.66 -11.33 -18.40
N LEU A 880 3.45 -12.39 -18.28
CA LEU A 880 4.91 -12.36 -18.28
C LEU A 880 5.43 -12.80 -19.65
N TYR A 881 5.77 -11.84 -20.50
CA TYR A 881 6.31 -12.08 -21.83
C TYR A 881 7.83 -12.25 -21.80
N ARG A 882 8.34 -13.15 -22.65
CA ARG A 882 9.76 -13.39 -22.88
C ARG A 882 10.11 -13.38 -24.36
N GLY A 883 11.26 -12.82 -24.71
CA GLY A 883 11.85 -12.82 -26.04
C GLY A 883 11.54 -11.57 -26.87
N ASP A 884 11.44 -11.75 -28.18
CA ASP A 884 11.18 -10.66 -29.14
C ASP A 884 9.71 -10.19 -29.06
N VAL A 885 9.44 -9.30 -28.10
CA VAL A 885 8.09 -8.80 -27.81
C VAL A 885 8.10 -7.27 -27.77
N VAL A 886 7.28 -6.67 -28.64
CA VAL A 886 7.11 -5.22 -28.71
C VAL A 886 5.97 -4.79 -27.76
N PRO A 887 6.20 -3.84 -26.82
CA PRO A 887 5.17 -3.41 -25.87
C PRO A 887 3.87 -2.88 -26.50
N LYS A 888 3.96 -2.31 -27.71
CA LYS A 888 2.79 -1.85 -28.47
C LYS A 888 1.85 -2.99 -28.84
N ASP A 889 2.42 -4.12 -29.28
CA ASP A 889 1.64 -5.28 -29.74
C ASP A 889 0.99 -5.99 -28.56
N VAL A 890 1.66 -6.01 -27.40
CA VAL A 890 1.08 -6.52 -26.14
C VAL A 890 -0.15 -5.71 -25.74
N ASN A 891 -0.07 -4.38 -25.75
CA ASN A 891 -1.21 -3.53 -25.42
C ASN A 891 -2.37 -3.70 -26.40
N ALA A 892 -2.09 -3.88 -27.70
CA ALA A 892 -3.11 -4.15 -28.70
C ALA A 892 -3.78 -5.54 -28.50
N ALA A 893 -2.98 -6.56 -28.17
CA ALA A 893 -3.49 -7.89 -27.87
C ALA A 893 -4.38 -7.88 -26.61
N ILE A 894 -3.96 -7.22 -25.54
CA ILE A 894 -4.75 -7.09 -24.30
C ILE A 894 -6.04 -6.30 -24.55
N ALA A 895 -5.99 -5.22 -25.33
CA ALA A 895 -7.18 -4.47 -25.70
C ALA A 895 -8.20 -5.36 -26.44
N THR A 896 -7.73 -6.24 -27.33
CA THR A 896 -8.58 -7.21 -28.03
C THR A 896 -9.18 -8.23 -27.06
N ILE A 897 -8.38 -8.78 -26.15
CA ILE A 897 -8.82 -9.72 -25.12
C ILE A 897 -9.94 -9.12 -24.25
N LYS A 898 -9.79 -7.86 -23.82
CA LYS A 898 -10.79 -7.16 -23.00
C LYS A 898 -12.15 -6.98 -23.68
N THR A 899 -12.20 -7.04 -25.02
CA THR A 899 -13.48 -6.95 -25.75
C THR A 899 -14.22 -8.28 -25.85
N LYS A 900 -13.57 -9.41 -25.52
CA LYS A 900 -14.18 -10.74 -25.60
C LYS A 900 -15.13 -10.94 -24.41
N ARG A 901 -16.40 -11.23 -24.71
CA ARG A 901 -17.45 -11.49 -23.70
C ARG A 901 -17.21 -12.73 -22.82
N THR A 902 -16.36 -13.65 -23.27
CA THR A 902 -16.03 -14.89 -22.54
C THR A 902 -15.10 -14.67 -21.35
N ILE A 903 -14.50 -13.48 -21.23
CA ILE A 903 -13.54 -13.15 -20.18
C ILE A 903 -14.19 -12.10 -19.29
N GLN A 904 -14.65 -12.52 -18.12
CA GLN A 904 -15.31 -11.66 -17.15
C GLN A 904 -14.35 -11.36 -16.00
N PHE A 905 -14.21 -10.07 -15.69
CA PHE A 905 -13.51 -9.61 -14.49
C PHE A 905 -14.53 -9.27 -13.42
N VAL A 906 -14.12 -9.35 -12.15
CA VAL A 906 -14.91 -8.84 -11.03
C VAL A 906 -15.10 -7.32 -11.11
N ASP A 907 -16.28 -6.83 -10.69
CA ASP A 907 -16.70 -5.43 -10.84
C ASP A 907 -15.74 -4.42 -10.19
N TRP A 908 -15.17 -4.79 -9.04
CA TRP A 908 -14.27 -3.96 -8.26
C TRP A 908 -12.83 -3.92 -8.83
N CYS A 909 -12.51 -4.71 -9.88
CA CYS A 909 -11.19 -4.75 -10.52
C CYS A 909 -11.22 -4.49 -12.05
N PRO A 910 -11.59 -3.26 -12.49
CA PRO A 910 -11.67 -2.94 -13.93
C PRO A 910 -10.30 -2.81 -14.64
N THR A 911 -9.18 -2.80 -13.90
CA THR A 911 -7.81 -2.64 -14.45
C THR A 911 -6.92 -3.88 -14.24
N GLY A 912 -7.52 -5.07 -14.25
CA GLY A 912 -6.91 -6.33 -13.83
C GLY A 912 -5.75 -6.92 -14.65
N PHE A 913 -5.13 -6.20 -15.59
CA PHE A 913 -3.97 -6.72 -16.35
C PHE A 913 -2.66 -6.06 -15.94
N LYS A 914 -1.68 -6.88 -15.56
CA LYS A 914 -0.26 -6.52 -15.37
C LYS A 914 0.58 -7.17 -16.46
N VAL A 915 1.65 -6.50 -16.89
CA VAL A 915 2.46 -6.94 -18.03
C VAL A 915 3.94 -6.88 -17.67
N GLY A 916 4.62 -8.02 -17.57
CA GLY A 916 6.08 -8.10 -17.50
C GLY A 916 6.66 -8.40 -18.88
N ILE A 917 7.78 -7.78 -19.26
CA ILE A 917 8.48 -8.05 -20.52
C ILE A 917 9.97 -8.22 -20.26
N ASN A 918 10.47 -9.40 -20.60
CA ASN A 918 11.90 -9.72 -20.64
C ASN A 918 12.32 -9.98 -22.10
N TYR A 919 13.38 -9.33 -22.56
CA TYR A 919 13.85 -9.44 -23.95
C TYR A 919 14.65 -10.72 -24.24
N GLN A 920 15.05 -11.46 -23.20
CA GLN A 920 15.76 -12.72 -23.42
C GLN A 920 14.81 -13.81 -23.92
N PRO A 921 15.13 -14.49 -25.03
CA PRO A 921 14.32 -15.57 -25.54
C PRO A 921 14.26 -16.75 -24.54
N PRO A 922 13.18 -17.53 -24.55
CA PRO A 922 13.11 -18.78 -23.80
C PRO A 922 14.21 -19.75 -24.23
N THR A 923 14.97 -20.27 -23.26
CA THR A 923 15.97 -21.31 -23.53
C THR A 923 15.32 -22.68 -23.38
N VAL A 924 15.69 -23.62 -24.24
CA VAL A 924 15.23 -25.01 -24.14
C VAL A 924 16.39 -25.92 -23.78
N VAL A 925 16.10 -26.94 -22.99
CA VAL A 925 17.08 -27.96 -22.61
C VAL A 925 17.48 -28.76 -23.86
N PRO A 926 18.78 -28.97 -24.13
CA PRO A 926 19.23 -29.85 -25.20
C PRO A 926 18.67 -31.28 -25.04
N GLY A 927 18.05 -31.84 -26.09
CA GLY A 927 17.34 -33.12 -25.99
C GLY A 927 15.99 -33.03 -25.25
N GLY A 928 15.47 -31.80 -25.08
CA GLY A 928 14.10 -31.53 -24.65
C GLY A 928 13.10 -31.65 -25.79
N ASP A 929 11.83 -31.83 -25.41
CA ASP A 929 10.71 -32.04 -26.35
C ASP A 929 10.18 -30.71 -26.94
N LEU A 930 10.54 -29.59 -26.31
CA LEU A 930 10.09 -28.24 -26.67
C LEU A 930 10.93 -27.62 -27.78
N ALA A 931 10.25 -27.00 -28.73
CA ALA A 931 10.84 -26.18 -29.77
C ALA A 931 11.52 -24.91 -29.24
N LYS A 932 12.59 -24.48 -29.91
CA LYS A 932 13.14 -23.13 -29.72
C LYS A 932 12.16 -22.11 -30.31
N VAL A 933 11.63 -21.23 -29.46
CA VAL A 933 10.70 -20.17 -29.85
C VAL A 933 11.33 -18.80 -29.64
N GLN A 934 10.98 -17.85 -30.51
CA GLN A 934 11.47 -16.46 -30.41
C GLN A 934 10.78 -15.68 -29.29
N ARG A 935 9.58 -16.10 -28.91
CA ARG A 935 8.74 -15.45 -27.91
C ARG A 935 7.85 -16.45 -27.18
N ALA A 936 7.61 -16.21 -25.90
CA ALA A 936 6.66 -16.95 -25.08
C ALA A 936 6.00 -16.02 -24.07
N VAL A 937 4.92 -16.50 -23.47
CA VAL A 937 4.17 -15.80 -22.44
C VAL A 937 3.71 -16.80 -21.36
N CYS A 938 3.91 -16.40 -20.11
CA CYS A 938 3.35 -17.06 -18.95
C CYS A 938 2.28 -16.15 -18.35
N MET A 939 1.03 -16.60 -18.34
CA MET A 939 -0.07 -15.92 -17.68
C MET A 939 -0.24 -16.48 -16.26
N LEU A 940 -0.30 -15.58 -15.29
CA LEU A 940 -0.69 -15.86 -13.92
C LEU A 940 -2.03 -15.16 -13.68
N SER A 941 -3.10 -15.92 -13.50
CA SER A 941 -4.43 -15.37 -13.34
C SER A 941 -5.08 -15.89 -12.09
N ASN A 942 -5.49 -15.00 -11.19
CA ASN A 942 -6.31 -15.38 -10.06
C ASN A 942 -7.78 -15.33 -10.49
N THR A 943 -8.41 -16.51 -10.56
CA THR A 943 -9.83 -16.67 -10.95
C THR A 943 -10.56 -17.56 -9.96
N THR A 944 -11.84 -17.28 -9.75
CA THR A 944 -12.71 -18.07 -8.88
C THR A 944 -12.96 -19.49 -9.41
N ALA A 945 -12.68 -19.77 -10.69
CA ALA A 945 -12.83 -21.10 -11.28
C ALA A 945 -11.95 -22.18 -10.62
N ILE A 946 -10.89 -21.79 -9.90
CA ILE A 946 -10.07 -22.75 -9.14
C ILE A 946 -10.84 -23.46 -8.03
N ALA A 947 -11.98 -22.91 -7.58
CA ALA A 947 -12.87 -23.57 -6.62
C ALA A 947 -13.34 -24.95 -7.11
N GLU A 948 -13.48 -25.16 -8.43
CA GLU A 948 -13.80 -26.49 -8.99
C GLU A 948 -12.72 -27.54 -8.65
N ALA A 949 -11.45 -27.14 -8.58
CA ALA A 949 -10.37 -28.03 -8.21
C ALA A 949 -10.43 -28.42 -6.72
N TRP A 950 -10.79 -27.48 -5.84
CA TRP A 950 -11.01 -27.73 -4.42
C TRP A 950 -12.21 -28.66 -4.20
N ALA A 951 -13.35 -28.38 -4.83
CA ALA A 951 -14.57 -29.20 -4.73
C ALA A 951 -14.36 -30.66 -5.13
N ARG A 952 -13.54 -30.93 -6.17
CA ARG A 952 -13.18 -32.31 -6.56
C ARG A 952 -12.35 -33.03 -5.51
N LEU A 953 -11.51 -32.29 -4.78
CA LEU A 953 -10.64 -32.84 -3.75
C LEU A 953 -11.46 -33.12 -2.48
N ASP A 954 -12.28 -32.16 -2.07
CA ASP A 954 -13.21 -32.24 -0.95
C ASP A 954 -14.19 -33.41 -1.12
N HIS A 955 -14.77 -33.57 -2.31
CA HIS A 955 -15.66 -34.70 -2.60
C HIS A 955 -14.98 -36.06 -2.37
N LYS A 956 -13.72 -36.22 -2.78
CA LYS A 956 -12.97 -37.47 -2.56
C LYS A 956 -12.62 -37.67 -1.09
N PHE A 957 -12.25 -36.59 -0.40
CA PHE A 957 -12.02 -36.61 1.03
C PHE A 957 -13.25 -37.12 1.77
N ASP A 958 -14.43 -36.55 1.47
CA ASP A 958 -15.69 -36.88 2.13
C ASP A 958 -16.08 -38.36 1.92
N LEU A 959 -15.88 -38.89 0.70
CA LEU A 959 -16.14 -40.31 0.40
C LEU A 959 -15.29 -41.27 1.24
N MET A 960 -14.02 -40.93 1.48
CA MET A 960 -13.11 -41.77 2.27
C MET A 960 -13.34 -41.58 3.78
N TYR A 961 -13.50 -40.33 4.21
CA TYR A 961 -13.62 -39.97 5.63
C TYR A 961 -14.96 -40.41 6.23
N ALA A 962 -16.04 -40.44 5.44
CA ALA A 962 -17.33 -40.99 5.86
C ALA A 962 -17.24 -42.47 6.30
N LYS A 963 -16.30 -43.23 5.74
CA LYS A 963 -16.02 -44.62 6.12
C LYS A 963 -14.84 -44.76 7.09
N ARG A 964 -14.23 -43.64 7.52
CA ARG A 964 -12.98 -43.62 8.29
C ARG A 964 -11.88 -44.49 7.66
N ALA A 965 -11.87 -44.59 6.33
CA ALA A 965 -10.86 -45.37 5.61
C ALA A 965 -9.49 -44.73 5.82
N PHE A 966 -8.47 -45.55 6.12
CA PHE A 966 -7.07 -45.15 6.33
C PHE A 966 -6.76 -44.16 7.48
N VAL A 967 -7.76 -43.66 8.23
CA VAL A 967 -7.57 -42.69 9.33
C VAL A 967 -6.64 -43.22 10.44
N HIS A 968 -6.69 -44.51 10.74
CA HIS A 968 -5.86 -45.14 11.77
C HIS A 968 -4.34 -45.00 11.52
N TRP A 969 -3.90 -44.87 10.26
CA TRP A 969 -2.49 -44.65 9.93
C TRP A 969 -2.01 -43.26 10.38
N TYR A 970 -2.89 -42.26 10.36
CA TYR A 970 -2.56 -40.90 10.76
C TYR A 970 -2.60 -40.76 12.29
N VAL A 971 -3.65 -41.30 12.92
CA VAL A 971 -3.80 -41.30 14.39
C VAL A 971 -2.68 -42.09 15.07
N GLY A 972 -2.24 -43.21 14.47
CA GLY A 972 -1.12 -44.00 14.96
C GLY A 972 0.23 -43.28 14.96
N GLU A 973 0.34 -42.16 14.22
CA GLU A 973 1.56 -41.37 14.06
C GLU A 973 1.47 -40.03 14.82
N GLY A 974 0.62 -39.97 15.84
CA GLY A 974 0.57 -38.85 16.80
C GLY A 974 -0.26 -37.64 16.37
N MET A 975 -1.07 -37.78 15.31
CA MET A 975 -2.05 -36.77 14.88
C MET A 975 -3.41 -37.02 15.55
N GLU A 976 -4.11 -35.98 15.97
CA GLU A 976 -5.46 -36.14 16.52
C GLU A 976 -6.50 -36.34 15.40
N GLU A 977 -7.51 -37.20 15.63
CA GLU A 977 -8.57 -37.43 14.63
C GLU A 977 -9.37 -36.15 14.35
N GLY A 978 -9.47 -35.24 15.33
CA GLY A 978 -10.20 -33.97 15.20
C GLY A 978 -9.66 -33.05 14.10
N GLU A 979 -8.35 -33.09 13.83
CA GLU A 979 -7.70 -32.27 12.80
C GLU A 979 -8.26 -32.52 11.39
N PHE A 980 -8.73 -33.74 11.10
CA PHE A 980 -9.37 -34.03 9.82
C PHE A 980 -10.65 -33.23 9.61
N SER A 981 -11.46 -33.08 10.67
CA SER A 981 -12.71 -32.34 10.61
C SER A 981 -12.44 -30.84 10.52
N GLU A 982 -11.48 -30.33 11.31
CA GLU A 982 -11.08 -28.91 11.29
C GLU A 982 -10.55 -28.50 9.91
N ALA A 983 -9.63 -29.28 9.34
CA ALA A 983 -9.08 -28.99 8.01
C ALA A 983 -10.16 -29.03 6.92
N ARG A 984 -11.14 -29.92 7.05
CA ARG A 984 -12.27 -30.01 6.11
C ARG A 984 -13.24 -28.82 6.23
N GLU A 985 -13.48 -28.34 7.44
CA GLU A 985 -14.31 -27.16 7.70
C GLU A 985 -13.64 -25.89 7.19
N ASP A 986 -12.33 -25.74 7.36
CA ASP A 986 -11.57 -24.60 6.84
C ASP A 986 -11.56 -24.57 5.30
N LEU A 987 -11.46 -25.73 4.64
CA LEU A 987 -11.58 -25.79 3.18
C LEU A 987 -13.01 -25.54 2.69
N ALA A 988 -14.04 -25.97 3.42
CA ALA A 988 -15.42 -25.57 3.12
C ALA A 988 -15.60 -24.05 3.21
N ALA A 989 -14.97 -23.40 4.19
CA ALA A 989 -14.98 -21.95 4.32
C ALA A 989 -14.24 -21.29 3.14
N LEU A 990 -13.12 -21.86 2.69
CA LEU A 990 -12.40 -21.39 1.51
C LEU A 990 -13.23 -21.51 0.21
N GLU A 991 -13.97 -22.60 0.02
CA GLU A 991 -14.90 -22.73 -1.12
C GLU A 991 -15.96 -21.62 -1.09
N LYS A 992 -16.52 -21.36 0.09
CA LYS A 992 -17.47 -20.28 0.29
C LYS A 992 -16.87 -18.89 0.03
N ASP A 993 -15.62 -18.66 0.43
CA ASP A 993 -14.89 -17.42 0.11
C ASP A 993 -14.82 -17.18 -1.41
N TYR A 994 -14.59 -18.25 -2.19
CA TYR A 994 -14.60 -18.18 -3.66
C TYR A 994 -15.99 -17.92 -4.25
N GLU A 995 -17.03 -18.53 -3.68
CA GLU A 995 -18.43 -18.29 -4.09
C GLU A 995 -18.82 -16.84 -3.83
N GLU A 996 -18.55 -16.31 -2.63
CA GLU A 996 -18.88 -14.93 -2.23
C GLU A 996 -18.19 -13.90 -3.14
N VAL A 997 -16.94 -14.14 -3.54
CA VAL A 997 -16.22 -13.28 -4.50
C VAL A 997 -16.74 -13.42 -5.93
N GLY A 998 -17.36 -14.57 -6.27
CA GLY A 998 -17.95 -14.84 -7.58
C GLY A 998 -19.30 -14.16 -7.81
N VAL A 999 -20.04 -13.82 -6.75
CA VAL A 999 -21.32 -13.10 -6.84
C VAL A 999 -21.06 -11.67 -7.31
N ASP A 1000 -21.78 -11.23 -8.34
CA ASP A 1000 -21.76 -9.82 -8.72
C ASP A 1000 -22.28 -8.96 -7.58
N SER A 1001 -21.78 -7.73 -7.48
CA SER A 1001 -22.41 -6.73 -6.63
C SER A 1001 -23.88 -6.68 -7.06
N VAL A 1002 -24.83 -7.08 -6.21
CA VAL A 1002 -26.25 -7.20 -6.60
C VAL A 1002 -26.78 -5.82 -7.01
N GLU A 1003 -26.70 -5.51 -8.29
CA GLU A 1003 -27.51 -4.51 -8.98
C GLU A 1003 -28.84 -5.21 -9.33
N GLY A 1004 -29.77 -5.39 -8.37
CA GLY A 1004 -31.04 -6.06 -8.73
C GLY A 1004 -31.98 -6.63 -7.67
N GLU A 1005 -31.83 -6.36 -6.37
CA GLU A 1005 -32.87 -6.72 -5.37
C GLU A 1005 -33.63 -5.46 -4.87
N ALA A 1006 -33.86 -4.51 -5.77
CA ALA A 1006 -34.71 -3.34 -5.51
C ALA A 1006 -36.02 -3.35 -6.31
N GLU A 1007 -36.30 -4.37 -7.13
CA GLU A 1007 -37.51 -4.40 -7.99
C GLU A 1007 -38.53 -5.52 -7.72
N GLU A 1008 -38.31 -6.44 -6.76
CA GLU A 1008 -39.32 -7.48 -6.43
C GLU A 1008 -39.85 -7.46 -4.97
N ALA A 1009 -39.45 -6.47 -4.16
CA ALA A 1009 -39.93 -6.31 -2.79
C ALA A 1009 -40.96 -5.16 -2.61
N GLU A 1010 -41.58 -4.67 -3.69
CA GLU A 1010 -42.61 -3.61 -3.61
C GLU A 1010 -44.07 -4.13 -3.59
N ASP A 1011 -44.33 -5.44 -3.70
CA ASP A 1011 -45.72 -5.96 -3.70
C ASP A 1011 -46.19 -6.70 -2.43
N GLU A 1012 -45.33 -6.94 -1.45
CA GLU A 1012 -45.77 -7.32 -0.09
C GLU A 1012 -44.82 -6.73 0.96
N TYR A 1013 -45.12 -5.52 1.43
CA TYR A 1013 -45.26 -5.11 2.85
C TYR A 1013 -45.11 -3.61 3.08
#